data_AF-A0A0P6S0K4-F1
#
_entry.id   AF-A0A0P6S0K4-F1
#
_cell.length_a   1.000
_cell.length_b   1.000
_cell.length_c   1.000
_cell.angle_alpha   90.00
_cell.angle_beta   90.00
_cell.angle_gamma   90.00
#
_symmetry.space_group_name_H-M   'P 1'
#
loop_
_entity.id
_entity.type
_entity.pdbx_description
1 polymer ?
#
loop_
_entity_poly.entity_id
_entity_poly.type
_entity_poly.pdbx_seq_one_letter_code
_entity_poly.pdbx_strand_id
1 'polypeptide(L)'
;MIDELNALLKKPKLLITMLGVALIPALYNLSFLGSMWDPYGQVDRLPVAVVNHDKTAKLGNKTFSIGKDMVDSMSKSKDLDYHFVTAQTAQKGLQKGDYYMVMTLPNDLSQKATTLLNDSPEKLTINYQTSKGHGMIASKMSEAVMDKLKERVASNVTKTYTSSVFKSLTNLQSGLQKASKGSQEIADGASNAAANSQLLANHLGKLSSSTRLLEQGSQQLSAGLDAYTGGVSQLTDGFGQLSAELPIYLNGVNRLTQGSYGLTNALTQIAQVTKTSPEQASGIQTLIKGLPQLNQAIQDLNNNVSGLQAFNVDKEGLEASLRAISLNAQQLIAEETAEQQEQLTALQRTKAFQSLTAEQQAELSGAITQNPSGKTNAAKALLSGVQDLSTKLTSMSMENQTGQLAQLQQGVKQLASQSGQILPESSRALLSLSTGISSVNQAVVGQLLTGSNQLSQGLGQLDEKNDDINTGISSLSKGVTALDNQSSQLTSGSYRLSDGLGELVTGADQLTQGGQKLSTGLSTLSSGALTLNDSLTKAEKQLSLVSVTPKNAQAVASPLQLRATDKDHVKTNGIAMAPYMIAVSLMVVALSTNVIFASSLSGRPVTTKRDWAKQKLVINGFISTLSSIILYIAIQFLGFEANDQLKTLAVIILSGWTLMALVTALVGWDNRYGSFAALVLLLLQVGSSGGSYPIELSGPFFRMLNPLLPMSYVVSGLRQTISLSGNVTQEVLVLLSFCVAFMGLALLIYRPQQTETTP
;
A
#
# COMPACT_ATOMS: atom_id res chain seq x y z
N MET A 1 95.05 42.09 -75.07
CA MET A 1 93.81 41.37 -74.69
C MET A 1 93.81 39.94 -75.26
N ILE A 2 93.94 39.74 -76.57
CA ILE A 2 94.03 38.40 -77.18
C ILE A 2 95.27 37.62 -76.68
N ASP A 3 96.40 38.30 -76.48
CA ASP A 3 97.62 37.66 -75.96
C ASP A 3 97.48 37.15 -74.51
N GLU A 4 96.79 37.87 -73.65
CA GLU A 4 96.47 37.46 -72.28
C GLU A 4 95.52 36.25 -72.26
N LEU A 5 94.52 36.24 -73.16
CA LEU A 5 93.58 35.12 -73.30
C LEU A 5 94.27 33.85 -73.81
N ASN A 6 95.20 34.00 -74.76
CA ASN A 6 96.04 32.90 -75.25
C ASN A 6 97.04 32.41 -74.19
N ALA A 7 97.60 33.30 -73.37
CA ALA A 7 98.48 32.95 -72.27
C ALA A 7 97.72 32.16 -71.17
N LEU A 8 96.44 32.51 -70.93
CA LEU A 8 95.54 31.78 -70.05
C LEU A 8 95.30 30.34 -70.51
N LEU A 9 94.98 30.14 -71.79
CA LEU A 9 94.73 28.81 -72.38
C LEU A 9 95.98 27.91 -72.39
N LYS A 10 97.18 28.49 -72.55
CA LYS A 10 98.45 27.74 -72.55
C LYS A 10 98.97 27.39 -71.16
N LYS A 11 98.43 27.96 -70.07
CA LYS A 11 98.84 27.70 -68.68
C LYS A 11 97.72 27.05 -67.88
N PRO A 12 97.51 25.71 -67.96
CA PRO A 12 96.39 25.02 -67.33
C PRO A 12 96.32 25.22 -65.80
N LYS A 13 97.48 25.37 -65.14
CA LYS A 13 97.59 25.69 -63.71
C LYS A 13 96.93 27.04 -63.34
N LEU A 14 97.02 28.04 -64.22
CA LEU A 14 96.49 29.39 -63.99
C LEU A 14 94.97 29.42 -64.18
N LEU A 15 94.45 28.68 -65.17
CA LEU A 15 93.01 28.44 -65.36
C LEU A 15 92.37 27.74 -64.16
N ILE A 16 92.99 26.70 -63.60
CA ILE A 16 92.51 26.02 -62.38
C ILE A 16 92.45 27.00 -61.21
N THR A 17 93.42 27.90 -61.09
CA THR A 17 93.45 28.92 -60.01
C THR A 17 92.34 29.95 -60.19
N MET A 18 92.09 30.42 -61.42
CA MET A 18 90.98 31.34 -61.71
C MET A 18 89.61 30.69 -61.51
N LEU A 19 89.42 29.44 -61.93
CA LEU A 19 88.21 28.66 -61.65
C LEU A 19 88.01 28.47 -60.15
N GLY A 20 89.07 28.13 -59.41
CA GLY A 20 89.03 28.05 -57.95
C GLY A 20 88.55 29.36 -57.32
N VAL A 21 89.17 30.49 -57.68
CA VAL A 21 88.79 31.81 -57.17
C VAL A 21 87.34 32.17 -57.55
N ALA A 22 86.92 31.89 -58.78
CA ALA A 22 85.54 32.13 -59.23
C ALA A 22 84.50 31.26 -58.50
N LEU A 23 84.89 30.10 -57.97
CA LEU A 23 84.03 29.23 -57.16
C LEU A 23 83.90 29.68 -55.70
N ILE A 24 84.74 30.61 -55.20
CA ILE A 24 84.68 31.06 -53.79
C ILE A 24 83.29 31.57 -53.40
N PRO A 25 82.63 32.48 -54.16
CA PRO A 25 81.30 32.96 -53.80
C PRO A 25 80.26 31.82 -53.77
N ALA A 26 80.37 30.85 -54.68
CA ALA A 26 79.48 29.69 -54.72
C ALA A 26 79.70 28.77 -53.51
N LEU A 27 80.96 28.46 -53.17
CA LEU A 27 81.31 27.65 -52.00
C LEU A 27 80.89 28.33 -50.69
N TYR A 28 81.01 29.66 -50.60
CA TYR A 28 80.54 30.42 -49.45
C TYR A 28 79.03 30.29 -49.30
N ASN A 29 78.27 30.57 -50.37
CA ASN A 29 76.81 30.49 -50.33
C ASN A 29 76.33 29.06 -50.08
N LEU A 30 76.91 28.05 -50.72
CA LEU A 30 76.55 26.65 -50.49
C LEU A 30 76.86 26.20 -49.05
N SER A 31 78.01 26.60 -48.51
CA SER A 31 78.37 26.26 -47.12
C SER A 31 77.50 26.99 -46.11
N PHE A 32 77.40 28.32 -46.25
CA PHE A 32 76.66 29.18 -45.32
C PHE A 32 75.15 28.93 -45.40
N LEU A 33 74.53 29.05 -46.59
CA LEU A 33 73.10 28.79 -46.75
C LEU A 33 72.77 27.32 -46.50
N GLY A 34 73.61 26.37 -46.95
CA GLY A 34 73.37 24.95 -46.70
C GLY A 34 73.36 24.60 -45.21
N SER A 35 74.20 25.28 -44.40
CA SER A 35 74.21 25.08 -42.94
C SER A 35 73.02 25.70 -42.21
N MET A 36 72.34 26.68 -42.84
CA MET A 36 71.26 27.50 -42.26
C MET A 36 69.95 27.48 -43.09
N TRP A 37 69.77 26.50 -43.98
CA TRP A 37 68.71 26.51 -45.01
C TRP A 37 67.30 26.51 -44.41
N ASP A 38 67.05 25.62 -43.44
CA ASP A 38 65.76 25.53 -42.76
C ASP A 38 65.93 25.00 -41.32
N PRO A 39 66.52 25.82 -40.42
CA PRO A 39 66.70 25.43 -39.02
C PRO A 39 65.38 25.40 -38.24
N TYR A 40 64.35 26.14 -38.70
CA TYR A 40 63.03 26.19 -38.04
C TYR A 40 62.12 25.02 -38.46
N GLY A 41 62.19 24.56 -39.70
CA GLY A 41 61.50 23.35 -40.16
C GLY A 41 62.15 22.05 -39.68
N GLN A 42 63.38 22.12 -39.13
CA GLN A 42 64.12 20.99 -38.56
C GLN A 42 64.09 20.95 -37.03
N VAL A 43 63.19 21.70 -36.37
CA VAL A 43 63.07 21.74 -34.90
C VAL A 43 62.70 20.36 -34.33
N ASP A 44 62.11 19.48 -35.13
CA ASP A 44 61.87 18.06 -34.81
C ASP A 44 63.16 17.26 -34.54
N ARG A 45 64.33 17.83 -34.84
CA ARG A 45 65.66 17.27 -34.57
C ARG A 45 66.34 17.91 -33.37
N LEU A 46 65.71 18.88 -32.71
CA LEU A 46 66.28 19.53 -31.54
C LEU A 46 66.10 18.62 -30.31
N PRO A 47 67.18 18.04 -29.76
CA PRO A 47 67.06 17.06 -28.70
C PRO A 47 66.64 17.72 -27.38
N VAL A 48 65.58 17.19 -26.79
CA VAL A 48 65.06 17.63 -25.50
C VAL A 48 64.76 16.43 -24.60
N ALA A 49 65.09 16.55 -23.32
CA ALA A 49 64.82 15.50 -22.35
C ALA A 49 63.48 15.74 -21.63
N VAL A 50 62.73 14.66 -21.41
CA VAL A 50 61.48 14.67 -20.64
C VAL A 50 61.63 13.73 -19.44
N VAL A 51 61.38 14.26 -18.26
CA VAL A 51 61.40 13.55 -16.98
C VAL A 51 59.96 13.50 -16.46
N ASN A 52 59.38 12.31 -16.34
CA ASN A 52 58.02 12.14 -15.84
C ASN A 52 58.03 11.56 -14.41
N HIS A 53 57.63 12.38 -13.42
CA HIS A 53 57.41 11.94 -12.05
C HIS A 53 55.92 11.78 -11.70
N ASP A 54 55.00 12.12 -12.61
CA ASP A 54 53.55 12.16 -12.39
C ASP A 54 52.97 10.79 -12.00
N LYS A 55 51.94 10.81 -11.15
CA LYS A 55 51.19 9.63 -10.73
C LYS A 55 49.72 9.79 -11.06
N THR A 56 49.08 8.72 -11.49
CA THR A 56 47.65 8.74 -11.81
C THR A 56 46.79 9.10 -10.59
N ALA A 57 45.73 9.87 -10.81
CA ALA A 57 44.80 10.31 -9.77
C ALA A 57 43.34 9.92 -10.12
N LYS A 58 42.47 9.80 -9.12
CA LYS A 58 41.05 9.45 -9.32
C LYS A 58 40.12 10.55 -8.83
N LEU A 59 39.08 10.84 -9.61
CA LEU A 59 37.96 11.69 -9.22
C LEU A 59 36.66 10.97 -9.60
N GLY A 60 35.95 10.45 -8.59
CA GLY A 60 34.82 9.54 -8.80
C GLY A 60 35.24 8.29 -9.58
N ASN A 61 34.53 7.99 -10.67
CA ASN A 61 34.83 6.86 -11.56
C ASN A 61 35.83 7.19 -12.70
N LYS A 62 36.36 8.42 -12.77
CA LYS A 62 37.33 8.84 -13.80
C LYS A 62 38.75 8.82 -13.25
N THR A 63 39.66 8.22 -14.02
CA THR A 63 41.11 8.21 -13.74
C THR A 63 41.78 9.28 -14.61
N PHE A 64 42.58 10.14 -13.98
CA PHE A 64 43.39 11.18 -14.61
C PHE A 64 44.84 10.73 -14.65
N SER A 65 45.43 10.71 -15.85
CA SER A 65 46.79 10.22 -16.11
C SER A 65 47.56 11.20 -16.99
N ILE A 66 47.46 12.50 -16.69
CA ILE A 66 47.93 13.61 -17.52
C ILE A 66 49.40 13.46 -17.89
N GLY A 67 50.28 13.15 -16.95
CA GLY A 67 51.71 13.00 -17.24
C GLY A 67 51.99 11.84 -18.20
N LYS A 68 51.29 10.72 -18.04
CA LYS A 68 51.37 9.59 -18.98
C LYS A 68 50.82 9.97 -20.35
N ASP A 69 49.67 10.63 -20.41
CA ASP A 69 49.04 11.06 -21.66
C ASP A 69 49.93 12.06 -22.41
N MET A 70 50.62 12.95 -21.68
CA MET A 70 51.58 13.90 -22.24
C MET A 70 52.82 13.19 -22.79
N VAL A 71 53.40 12.23 -22.05
CA VAL A 71 54.52 11.40 -22.55
C VAL A 71 54.12 10.63 -23.81
N ASP A 72 52.97 9.96 -23.77
CA ASP A 72 52.45 9.18 -24.91
C ASP A 72 52.20 10.08 -26.13
N SER A 73 51.73 11.31 -25.92
CA SER A 73 51.52 12.32 -26.99
C SER A 73 52.84 12.85 -27.56
N MET A 74 53.80 13.22 -26.69
CA MET A 74 55.13 13.70 -27.09
C MET A 74 55.91 12.61 -27.85
N SER A 75 55.80 11.35 -27.44
CA SER A 75 56.47 10.22 -28.12
C SER A 75 56.00 10.00 -29.56
N LYS A 76 54.79 10.49 -29.89
CA LYS A 76 54.18 10.39 -31.22
C LYS A 76 54.27 11.68 -32.02
N SER A 77 54.63 12.79 -31.38
CA SER A 77 54.68 14.09 -32.05
C SER A 77 56.03 14.27 -32.76
N LYS A 78 56.04 15.11 -33.80
CA LYS A 78 57.26 15.55 -34.50
C LYS A 78 57.55 17.02 -34.17
N ASP A 79 57.19 17.46 -32.97
CA ASP A 79 57.32 18.85 -32.56
C ASP A 79 58.75 19.18 -32.08
N LEU A 80 59.44 18.20 -31.48
CA LEU A 80 60.85 18.21 -31.02
C LEU A 80 61.38 16.77 -31.03
N ASP A 81 62.69 16.57 -30.90
CA ASP A 81 63.28 15.24 -30.67
C ASP A 81 63.23 14.92 -29.17
N TYR A 82 62.16 14.24 -28.73
CA TYR A 82 61.91 13.96 -27.32
C TYR A 82 62.63 12.71 -26.81
N HIS A 83 63.41 12.85 -25.74
CA HIS A 83 64.12 11.77 -25.05
C HIS A 83 63.58 11.59 -23.64
N PHE A 84 62.90 10.47 -23.39
CA PHE A 84 62.34 10.16 -22.07
C PHE A 84 63.41 9.50 -21.20
N VAL A 85 63.96 10.24 -20.25
CA VAL A 85 65.14 9.81 -19.48
C VAL A 85 64.99 10.13 -18.00
N THR A 86 65.91 9.60 -17.18
CA THR A 86 65.97 9.94 -15.75
C THR A 86 66.39 11.39 -15.54
N ALA A 87 66.04 11.98 -14.40
CA ALA A 87 66.46 13.34 -14.03
C ALA A 87 67.99 13.54 -14.09
N GLN A 88 68.75 12.52 -13.69
CA GLN A 88 70.23 12.54 -13.74
C GLN A 88 70.74 12.59 -15.19
N THR A 89 70.20 11.75 -16.06
CA THR A 89 70.55 11.72 -17.49
C THR A 89 70.18 13.03 -18.17
N ALA A 90 68.98 13.55 -17.91
CA ALA A 90 68.49 14.81 -18.46
C ALA A 90 69.41 15.99 -18.09
N GLN A 91 69.76 16.12 -16.81
CA GLN A 91 70.61 17.22 -16.34
C GLN A 91 72.03 17.14 -16.89
N LYS A 92 72.60 15.93 -16.97
CA LYS A 92 73.95 15.69 -17.52
C LYS A 92 73.98 15.97 -19.03
N GLY A 93 72.96 15.55 -19.77
CA GLY A 93 72.85 15.83 -21.20
C GLY A 93 72.67 17.32 -21.48
N LEU A 94 71.88 18.04 -20.67
CA LEU A 94 71.74 19.49 -20.78
C LEU A 94 73.07 20.22 -20.54
N GLN A 95 73.88 19.76 -19.58
CA GLN A 95 75.21 20.34 -19.32
C GLN A 95 76.20 20.10 -20.46
N LYS A 96 76.17 18.92 -21.08
CA LYS A 96 77.05 18.55 -22.19
C LYS A 96 76.66 19.17 -23.53
N GLY A 97 75.40 19.57 -23.67
CA GLY A 97 74.83 20.02 -24.94
C GLY A 97 74.15 18.90 -25.73
N ASP A 98 74.02 17.69 -25.15
CA ASP A 98 73.25 16.58 -25.74
C ASP A 98 71.74 16.90 -25.76
N TYR A 99 71.28 17.78 -24.85
CA TYR A 99 69.92 18.30 -24.80
C TYR A 99 69.92 19.82 -24.72
N TYR A 100 68.95 20.48 -25.35
CA TYR A 100 68.76 21.93 -25.29
C TYR A 100 67.65 22.37 -24.32
N MET A 101 66.79 21.43 -23.91
CA MET A 101 65.76 21.62 -22.90
C MET A 101 65.55 20.35 -22.07
N VAL A 102 65.25 20.51 -20.78
CA VAL A 102 64.77 19.46 -19.88
C VAL A 102 63.39 19.84 -19.37
N MET A 103 62.36 19.05 -19.68
CA MET A 103 61.01 19.18 -19.14
C MET A 103 60.81 18.21 -17.97
N THR A 104 60.22 18.69 -16.87
CA THR A 104 59.89 17.85 -15.71
C THR A 104 58.40 17.93 -15.41
N LEU A 105 57.72 16.79 -15.49
CA LEU A 105 56.34 16.60 -15.07
C LEU A 105 56.36 16.19 -13.58
N PRO A 106 55.83 17.02 -12.66
CA PRO A 106 55.89 16.74 -11.22
C PRO A 106 54.94 15.61 -10.82
N ASN A 107 55.13 15.07 -9.61
CA ASN A 107 54.39 13.92 -9.10
C ASN A 107 52.89 14.16 -8.84
N ASP A 108 52.49 15.41 -8.74
CA ASP A 108 51.14 15.87 -8.39
C ASP A 108 50.38 16.45 -9.59
N LEU A 109 50.90 16.31 -10.81
CA LEU A 109 50.32 16.92 -12.01
C LEU A 109 48.89 16.39 -12.25
N SER A 110 48.69 15.07 -12.28
CA SER A 110 47.35 14.48 -12.43
C SER A 110 46.46 14.71 -11.22
N GLN A 111 47.02 14.78 -10.00
CA GLN A 111 46.27 15.07 -8.78
C GLN A 111 45.67 16.48 -8.83
N LYS A 112 46.48 17.49 -9.20
CA LYS A 112 46.02 18.87 -9.31
C LYS A 112 44.90 19.06 -10.31
N ALA A 113 44.89 18.31 -11.42
CA ALA A 113 43.76 18.34 -12.35
C ALA A 113 42.42 17.91 -11.74
N THR A 114 42.43 17.00 -10.75
CA THR A 114 41.19 16.59 -10.08
C THR A 114 40.57 17.69 -9.22
N THR A 115 41.35 18.70 -8.82
CA THR A 115 40.89 19.82 -7.99
C THR A 115 40.15 20.89 -8.79
N LEU A 116 40.25 20.89 -10.13
CA LEU A 116 39.63 21.92 -10.99
C LEU A 116 38.09 21.98 -10.90
N LEU A 117 37.47 20.89 -10.42
CA LEU A 117 36.02 20.75 -10.21
C LEU A 117 35.58 21.00 -8.75
N ASN A 118 36.52 21.27 -7.85
CA ASN A 118 36.26 21.50 -6.43
C ASN A 118 36.25 23.01 -6.12
N ASP A 119 35.84 23.38 -4.90
CA ASP A 119 35.75 24.79 -4.45
C ASP A 119 37.11 25.50 -4.35
N SER A 120 38.21 24.75 -4.38
CA SER A 120 39.59 25.27 -4.32
C SER A 120 40.45 24.67 -5.43
N PRO A 121 40.35 25.21 -6.66
CA PRO A 121 41.07 24.67 -7.81
C PRO A 121 42.55 25.06 -7.80
N GLU A 122 43.43 24.10 -8.02
CA GLU A 122 44.88 24.29 -8.14
C GLU A 122 45.35 24.28 -9.61
N LYS A 123 46.36 25.10 -9.93
CA LYS A 123 46.96 25.15 -11.27
C LYS A 123 47.95 24.00 -11.47
N LEU A 124 47.91 23.39 -12.65
CA LEU A 124 48.89 22.43 -13.14
C LEU A 124 50.21 23.16 -13.36
N THR A 125 51.31 22.67 -12.81
CA THR A 125 52.63 23.29 -13.00
C THR A 125 53.55 22.35 -13.77
N ILE A 126 54.15 22.83 -14.86
CA ILE A 126 55.22 22.09 -15.57
C ILE A 126 56.49 22.91 -15.49
N ASN A 127 57.54 22.28 -14.97
CA ASN A 127 58.86 22.90 -14.87
C ASN A 127 59.65 22.55 -16.13
N TYR A 128 60.36 23.52 -16.70
CA TYR A 128 61.32 23.23 -17.76
C TYR A 128 62.58 24.08 -17.58
N GLN A 129 63.70 23.53 -18.05
CA GLN A 129 64.99 24.17 -18.03
C GLN A 129 65.55 24.22 -19.46
N THR A 130 66.04 25.36 -19.92
CA THR A 130 66.76 25.49 -21.20
C THR A 130 68.24 25.78 -20.97
N SER A 131 69.04 25.70 -22.03
CA SER A 131 70.45 26.14 -22.03
C SER A 131 70.70 27.16 -23.13
N LYS A 132 70.76 28.45 -22.77
CA LYS A 132 71.12 29.51 -23.73
C LYS A 132 72.60 29.49 -24.10
N GLY A 133 73.46 28.92 -23.26
CA GLY A 133 74.89 28.80 -23.51
C GLY A 133 75.25 27.82 -24.63
N HIS A 134 74.49 26.73 -24.75
CA HIS A 134 74.62 25.79 -25.88
C HIS A 134 73.99 26.35 -27.15
N GLY A 135 72.94 27.18 -27.03
CA GLY A 135 72.39 27.94 -28.14
C GLY A 135 71.17 28.77 -27.76
N MET A 136 71.27 30.09 -27.90
CA MET A 136 70.15 31.00 -27.59
C MET A 136 68.92 30.76 -28.49
N ILE A 137 69.16 30.47 -29.77
CA ILE A 137 68.08 30.16 -30.71
C ILE A 137 67.36 28.86 -30.32
N ALA A 138 68.10 27.82 -29.92
CA ALA A 138 67.52 26.58 -29.40
C ALA A 138 66.68 26.80 -28.14
N SER A 139 67.17 27.61 -27.19
CA SER A 139 66.39 27.98 -26.01
C SER A 139 65.08 28.64 -26.40
N LYS A 140 65.12 29.60 -27.32
CA LYS A 140 63.92 30.32 -27.77
C LYS A 140 62.94 29.43 -28.56
N MET A 141 63.46 28.53 -29.39
CA MET A 141 62.64 27.51 -30.06
C MET A 141 61.97 26.58 -29.04
N SER A 142 62.73 26.13 -28.03
CA SER A 142 62.23 25.27 -26.95
C SER A 142 61.16 25.97 -26.10
N GLU A 143 61.39 27.24 -25.73
CA GLU A 143 60.40 28.10 -25.03
C GLU A 143 59.09 28.21 -25.84
N ALA A 144 59.19 28.47 -27.15
CA ALA A 144 58.01 28.57 -28.02
C ALA A 144 57.22 27.24 -28.13
N VAL A 145 57.91 26.10 -28.12
CA VAL A 145 57.25 24.78 -28.07
C VAL A 145 56.53 24.57 -26.74
N MET A 146 57.13 25.00 -25.62
CA MET A 146 56.48 24.94 -24.30
C MET A 146 55.20 25.79 -24.22
N ASP A 147 55.20 26.98 -24.82
CA ASP A 147 53.99 27.81 -24.90
C ASP A 147 52.89 27.15 -25.76
N LYS A 148 53.24 26.56 -26.91
CA LYS A 148 52.29 25.76 -27.71
C LYS A 148 51.75 24.56 -26.94
N LEU A 149 52.58 23.89 -26.15
CA LEU A 149 52.15 22.79 -25.29
C LEU A 149 51.15 23.28 -24.24
N LYS A 150 51.41 24.44 -23.63
CA LYS A 150 50.51 25.07 -22.67
C LYS A 150 49.14 25.35 -23.26
N GLU A 151 49.08 25.90 -24.47
CA GLU A 151 47.82 26.14 -25.18
C GLU A 151 47.03 24.85 -25.45
N ARG A 152 47.71 23.80 -25.93
CA ARG A 152 47.06 22.50 -26.20
C ARG A 152 46.51 21.85 -24.93
N VAL A 153 47.28 21.86 -23.85
CA VAL A 153 46.83 21.32 -22.55
C VAL A 153 45.67 22.15 -22.01
N ALA A 154 45.74 23.48 -22.07
CA ALA A 154 44.67 24.37 -21.63
C ALA A 154 43.35 24.12 -22.39
N SER A 155 43.43 24.00 -23.72
CA SER A 155 42.27 23.72 -24.58
C SER A 155 41.63 22.36 -24.24
N ASN A 156 42.43 21.31 -24.08
CA ASN A 156 41.93 19.97 -23.75
C ASN A 156 41.27 19.91 -22.36
N VAL A 157 41.88 20.56 -21.36
CA VAL A 157 41.30 20.66 -20.00
C VAL A 157 40.00 21.46 -20.04
N THR A 158 39.97 22.60 -20.73
CA THR A 158 38.77 23.44 -20.89
C THR A 158 37.63 22.66 -21.53
N LYS A 159 37.88 21.97 -22.64
CA LYS A 159 36.89 21.14 -23.33
C LYS A 159 36.32 20.06 -22.41
N THR A 160 37.19 19.37 -21.68
CA THR A 160 36.80 18.29 -20.77
C THR A 160 35.94 18.78 -19.60
N TYR A 161 36.29 19.93 -19.03
CA TYR A 161 35.53 20.58 -17.96
C TYR A 161 34.14 21.01 -18.45
N THR A 162 34.10 21.82 -19.52
CA THR A 162 32.87 22.35 -20.09
C THR A 162 31.90 21.22 -20.46
N SER A 163 32.37 20.18 -21.14
CA SER A 163 31.52 19.02 -21.45
C SER A 163 31.00 18.29 -20.20
N SER A 164 31.78 18.22 -19.12
CA SER A 164 31.34 17.56 -17.88
C SER A 164 30.31 18.38 -17.10
N VAL A 165 30.47 19.71 -17.05
CA VAL A 165 29.51 20.62 -16.40
C VAL A 165 28.17 20.62 -17.17
N PHE A 166 28.20 20.83 -18.49
CA PHE A 166 26.98 20.82 -19.30
C PHE A 166 26.24 19.49 -19.21
N LYS A 167 26.95 18.35 -19.25
CA LYS A 167 26.33 17.03 -19.07
C LYS A 167 25.68 16.88 -17.69
N SER A 168 26.29 17.40 -16.64
CA SER A 168 25.75 17.34 -15.28
C SER A 168 24.50 18.22 -15.14
N LEU A 169 24.48 19.41 -15.74
CA LEU A 169 23.30 20.29 -15.79
C LEU A 169 22.15 19.66 -16.58
N THR A 170 22.43 19.05 -17.74
CA THR A 170 21.40 18.33 -18.52
C THR A 170 20.81 17.16 -17.73
N ASN A 171 21.64 16.39 -17.01
CA ASN A 171 21.15 15.29 -16.18
C ASN A 171 20.25 15.80 -15.03
N LEU A 172 20.63 16.89 -14.38
CA LEU A 172 19.84 17.50 -13.31
C LEU A 172 18.53 18.07 -13.83
N GLN A 173 18.54 18.75 -14.98
CA GLN A 173 17.32 19.21 -15.66
C GLN A 173 16.37 18.04 -15.95
N SER A 174 16.88 16.93 -16.50
CA SER A 174 16.09 15.72 -16.73
C SER A 174 15.54 15.13 -15.43
N GLY A 175 16.32 15.14 -14.35
CA GLY A 175 15.88 14.70 -13.02
C GLY A 175 14.73 15.55 -12.48
N LEU A 176 14.84 16.87 -12.58
CA LEU A 176 13.78 17.81 -12.17
C LEU A 176 12.51 17.63 -12.99
N GLN A 177 12.61 17.44 -14.31
CA GLN A 177 11.46 17.13 -15.18
C GLN A 177 10.76 15.83 -14.77
N LYS A 178 11.52 14.77 -14.49
CA LYS A 178 10.95 13.50 -14.02
C LYS A 178 10.24 13.66 -12.67
N ALA A 179 10.83 14.40 -11.74
CA ALA A 179 10.23 14.66 -10.43
C ALA A 179 8.97 15.54 -10.55
N SER A 180 8.99 16.53 -11.43
CA SER A 180 7.84 17.38 -11.76
C SER A 180 6.69 16.53 -12.31
N LYS A 181 6.96 15.69 -13.32
CA LYS A 181 5.97 14.75 -13.87
C LYS A 181 5.43 13.78 -12.81
N GLY A 182 6.29 13.19 -12.00
CA GLY A 182 5.87 12.30 -10.91
C GLY A 182 4.99 13.00 -9.88
N SER A 183 5.29 14.27 -9.56
CA SER A 183 4.45 15.09 -8.67
C SER A 183 3.08 15.37 -9.29
N GLN A 184 3.00 15.59 -10.60
CA GLN A 184 1.74 15.71 -11.32
C GLN A 184 0.93 14.41 -11.29
N GLU A 185 1.57 13.26 -11.55
CA GLU A 185 0.89 11.94 -11.48
C GLU A 185 0.33 11.65 -10.08
N ILE A 186 1.06 12.00 -9.02
CA ILE A 186 0.56 11.90 -7.64
C ILE A 186 -0.62 12.84 -7.42
N ALA A 187 -0.55 14.08 -7.92
CA ALA A 187 -1.64 15.04 -7.79
C ALA A 187 -2.93 14.56 -8.45
N ASP A 188 -2.83 14.04 -9.67
CA ASP A 188 -3.95 13.53 -10.46
C ASP A 188 -4.54 12.27 -9.80
N GLY A 189 -3.67 11.35 -9.36
CA GLY A 189 -4.08 10.13 -8.64
C GLY A 189 -4.79 10.43 -7.33
N ALA A 190 -4.26 11.37 -6.53
CA ALA A 190 -4.88 11.81 -5.29
C ALA A 190 -6.22 12.52 -5.54
N SER A 191 -6.33 13.34 -6.58
CA SER A 191 -7.58 13.98 -6.97
C SER A 191 -8.65 12.95 -7.37
N ASN A 192 -8.31 11.96 -8.19
CA ASN A 192 -9.22 10.89 -8.58
C ASN A 192 -9.66 10.04 -7.37
N ALA A 193 -8.72 9.71 -6.48
CA ALA A 193 -9.04 8.99 -5.26
C ALA A 193 -9.95 9.80 -4.32
N ALA A 194 -9.75 11.12 -4.21
CA ALA A 194 -10.61 12.00 -3.43
C ALA A 194 -12.05 12.00 -3.97
N ALA A 195 -12.21 12.13 -5.30
CA ALA A 195 -13.51 12.09 -5.96
C ALA A 195 -14.23 10.75 -5.71
N ASN A 196 -13.52 9.63 -5.82
CA ASN A 196 -14.09 8.31 -5.55
C ASN A 196 -14.42 8.10 -4.06
N SER A 197 -13.59 8.62 -3.15
CA SER A 197 -13.86 8.59 -1.70
C SER A 197 -15.12 9.39 -1.36
N GLN A 198 -15.32 10.54 -2.03
CA GLN A 198 -16.54 11.32 -1.89
C GLN A 198 -17.75 10.56 -2.44
N LEU A 199 -17.61 9.88 -3.58
CA LEU A 199 -18.68 9.07 -4.17
C LEU A 199 -19.09 7.92 -3.24
N LEU A 200 -18.10 7.23 -2.65
CA LEU A 200 -18.31 6.19 -1.64
C LEU A 200 -19.03 6.75 -0.40
N ALA A 201 -18.58 7.90 0.12
CA ALA A 201 -19.23 8.56 1.25
C ALA A 201 -20.69 8.91 0.95
N ASN A 202 -21.00 9.37 -0.28
CA ASN A 202 -22.37 9.64 -0.70
C ASN A 202 -23.22 8.36 -0.73
N HIS A 203 -22.68 7.25 -1.25
CA HIS A 203 -23.38 5.96 -1.27
C HIS A 203 -23.60 5.38 0.13
N LEU A 204 -22.63 5.53 1.03
CA LEU A 204 -22.77 5.14 2.44
C LEU A 204 -23.79 6.01 3.17
N GLY A 205 -23.84 7.31 2.87
CA GLY A 205 -24.90 8.20 3.34
C GLY A 205 -26.28 7.75 2.87
N LYS A 206 -26.40 7.33 1.60
CA LYS A 206 -27.65 6.76 1.07
C LYS A 206 -28.01 5.45 1.79
N LEU A 207 -27.06 4.53 1.95
CA LEU A 207 -27.25 3.28 2.70
C LEU A 207 -27.75 3.60 4.11
N SER A 208 -27.06 4.47 4.84
CA SER A 208 -27.44 4.89 6.20
C SER A 208 -28.87 5.44 6.25
N SER A 209 -29.23 6.34 5.33
CA SER A 209 -30.59 6.90 5.26
C SER A 209 -31.67 5.85 4.95
N SER A 210 -31.39 4.91 4.04
CA SER A 210 -32.31 3.82 3.71
C SER A 210 -32.42 2.79 4.84
N THR A 211 -31.32 2.50 5.53
CA THR A 211 -31.33 1.62 6.70
C THR A 211 -32.09 2.25 7.86
N ARG A 212 -32.00 3.57 8.08
CA ARG A 212 -32.86 4.28 9.04
C ARG A 212 -34.35 4.16 8.70
N LEU A 213 -34.71 4.21 7.42
CA LEU A 213 -36.08 4.00 6.99
C LEU A 213 -36.54 2.55 7.31
N LEU A 214 -35.66 1.58 7.08
CA LEU A 214 -35.92 0.17 7.40
C LEU A 214 -35.97 -0.06 8.92
N GLU A 215 -35.14 0.61 9.70
CA GLU A 215 -35.14 0.59 11.17
C GLU A 215 -36.48 1.11 11.71
N GLN A 216 -36.96 2.27 11.21
CA GLN A 216 -38.28 2.80 11.55
C GLN A 216 -39.40 1.81 11.19
N GLY A 217 -39.33 1.19 10.01
CA GLY A 217 -40.27 0.15 9.62
C GLY A 217 -40.20 -1.10 10.53
N SER A 218 -39.00 -1.49 10.96
CA SER A 218 -38.79 -2.58 11.91
C SER A 218 -39.34 -2.26 13.28
N GLN A 219 -39.17 -1.03 13.78
CA GLN A 219 -39.75 -0.57 15.04
C GLN A 219 -41.29 -0.56 14.95
N GLN A 220 -41.86 -0.14 13.82
CA GLN A 220 -43.30 -0.19 13.60
C GLN A 220 -43.82 -1.64 13.56
N LEU A 221 -43.06 -2.55 12.94
CA LEU A 221 -43.34 -3.98 12.97
C LEU A 221 -43.26 -4.55 14.39
N SER A 222 -42.23 -4.20 15.18
CA SER A 222 -42.10 -4.61 16.57
C SER A 222 -43.30 -4.14 17.40
N ALA A 223 -43.69 -2.87 17.27
CA ALA A 223 -44.86 -2.33 17.96
C ALA A 223 -46.17 -3.04 17.55
N GLY A 224 -46.32 -3.37 16.26
CA GLY A 224 -47.45 -4.15 15.75
C GLY A 224 -47.45 -5.58 16.29
N LEU A 225 -46.29 -6.21 16.41
CA LEU A 225 -46.12 -7.52 17.02
C LEU A 225 -46.40 -7.48 18.52
N ASP A 226 -45.98 -6.45 19.24
CA ASP A 226 -46.30 -6.27 20.66
C ASP A 226 -47.81 -6.17 20.87
N ALA A 227 -48.51 -5.42 20.03
CA ALA A 227 -49.97 -5.35 20.06
C ALA A 227 -50.63 -6.71 19.74
N TYR A 228 -50.15 -7.40 18.71
CA TYR A 228 -50.65 -8.72 18.33
C TYR A 228 -50.44 -9.77 19.42
N THR A 229 -49.21 -9.86 19.96
CA THR A 229 -48.83 -10.80 21.01
C THR A 229 -49.55 -10.49 22.32
N GLY A 230 -49.76 -9.21 22.64
CA GLY A 230 -50.64 -8.81 23.74
C GLY A 230 -52.07 -9.31 23.55
N GLY A 231 -52.61 -9.27 22.33
CA GLY A 231 -53.92 -9.84 22.00
C GLY A 231 -53.97 -11.38 22.10
N VAL A 232 -52.91 -12.07 21.70
CA VAL A 232 -52.79 -13.55 21.87
C VAL A 232 -52.71 -13.92 23.35
N SER A 233 -51.98 -13.14 24.15
CA SER A 233 -51.90 -13.32 25.60
C SER A 233 -53.27 -13.10 26.25
N GLN A 234 -54.00 -12.05 25.88
CA GLN A 234 -55.40 -11.85 26.33
C GLN A 234 -56.32 -13.00 25.93
N LEU A 235 -56.17 -13.57 24.73
CA LEU A 235 -56.93 -14.74 24.30
C LEU A 235 -56.58 -15.98 25.14
N THR A 236 -55.30 -16.15 25.47
CA THR A 236 -54.80 -17.22 26.35
C THR A 236 -55.42 -17.11 27.74
N ASP A 237 -55.43 -15.92 28.32
CA ASP A 237 -56.04 -15.62 29.61
C ASP A 237 -57.55 -15.89 29.58
N GLY A 238 -58.25 -15.46 28.52
CA GLY A 238 -59.68 -15.71 28.33
C GLY A 238 -60.02 -17.20 28.24
N PHE A 239 -59.21 -18.00 27.54
CA PHE A 239 -59.36 -19.46 27.53
C PHE A 239 -59.01 -20.10 28.87
N GLY A 240 -58.05 -19.55 29.60
CA GLY A 240 -57.75 -19.96 30.97
C GLY A 240 -58.95 -19.77 31.89
N GLN A 241 -59.61 -18.62 31.83
CA GLN A 241 -60.85 -18.34 32.57
C GLN A 241 -61.99 -19.27 32.16
N LEU A 242 -62.23 -19.42 30.85
CA LEU A 242 -63.28 -20.32 30.36
C LEU A 242 -63.02 -21.77 30.78
N SER A 243 -61.78 -22.23 30.71
CA SER A 243 -61.39 -23.58 31.15
C SER A 243 -61.55 -23.78 32.66
N ALA A 244 -61.38 -22.71 33.47
CA ALA A 244 -61.59 -22.77 34.92
C ALA A 244 -63.08 -22.81 35.31
N GLU A 245 -63.94 -22.12 34.55
CA GLU A 245 -65.39 -22.07 34.77
C GLU A 245 -66.13 -23.28 34.18
N LEU A 246 -65.58 -23.93 33.16
CA LEU A 246 -66.21 -25.07 32.49
C LEU A 246 -66.57 -26.22 33.45
N PRO A 247 -65.70 -26.67 34.39
CA PRO A 247 -66.08 -27.67 35.38
C PRO A 247 -67.29 -27.29 36.23
N ILE A 248 -67.49 -26.00 36.53
CA ILE A 248 -68.64 -25.53 37.32
C ILE A 248 -69.93 -25.68 36.51
N TYR A 249 -69.91 -25.27 35.25
CA TYR A 249 -71.00 -25.46 34.31
C TYR A 249 -71.35 -26.95 34.13
N LEU A 250 -70.35 -27.79 33.87
CA LEU A 250 -70.52 -29.24 33.69
C LEU A 250 -71.14 -29.90 34.93
N ASN A 251 -70.65 -29.56 36.13
CA ASN A 251 -71.23 -30.03 37.38
C ASN A 251 -72.67 -29.55 37.57
N GLY A 252 -72.98 -28.31 37.16
CA GLY A 252 -74.34 -27.76 37.20
C GLY A 252 -75.32 -28.54 36.32
N VAL A 253 -74.92 -28.86 35.07
CA VAL A 253 -75.72 -29.69 34.17
C VAL A 253 -75.91 -31.09 34.76
N ASN A 254 -74.84 -31.72 35.24
CA ASN A 254 -74.93 -33.06 35.83
C ASN A 254 -75.89 -33.11 37.02
N ARG A 255 -75.84 -32.11 37.91
CA ARG A 255 -76.80 -31.99 39.03
C ARG A 255 -78.24 -31.83 38.55
N LEU A 256 -78.48 -31.05 37.50
CA LEU A 256 -79.81 -30.86 36.93
C LEU A 256 -80.33 -32.15 36.30
N THR A 257 -79.48 -32.88 35.57
CA THR A 257 -79.78 -34.21 35.00
C THR A 257 -80.16 -35.21 36.09
N GLN A 258 -79.37 -35.31 37.16
CA GLN A 258 -79.68 -36.17 38.31
C GLN A 258 -81.01 -35.79 38.97
N GLY A 259 -81.27 -34.49 39.17
CA GLY A 259 -82.53 -33.99 39.73
C GLY A 259 -83.74 -34.33 38.84
N SER A 260 -83.58 -34.22 37.51
CA SER A 260 -84.62 -34.58 36.55
C SER A 260 -84.94 -36.07 36.57
N TYR A 261 -83.93 -36.95 36.64
CA TYR A 261 -84.17 -38.39 36.83
C TYR A 261 -84.89 -38.69 38.15
N GLY A 262 -84.51 -38.01 39.24
CA GLY A 262 -85.19 -38.09 40.53
C GLY A 262 -86.67 -37.71 40.44
N LEU A 263 -86.97 -36.59 39.78
CA LEU A 263 -88.35 -36.12 39.55
C LEU A 263 -89.17 -37.10 38.71
N THR A 264 -88.62 -37.58 37.58
CA THR A 264 -89.28 -38.57 36.72
C THR A 264 -89.60 -39.85 37.49
N ASN A 265 -88.66 -40.33 38.31
CA ASN A 265 -88.86 -41.51 39.15
C ASN A 265 -89.97 -41.29 40.19
N ALA A 266 -89.97 -40.14 40.87
CA ALA A 266 -91.01 -39.79 41.85
C ALA A 266 -92.40 -39.69 41.20
N LEU A 267 -92.51 -39.00 40.06
CA LEU A 267 -93.76 -38.88 39.29
C LEU A 267 -94.26 -40.24 38.78
N THR A 268 -93.34 -41.13 38.38
CA THR A 268 -93.69 -42.51 37.99
C THR A 268 -94.29 -43.28 39.17
N GLN A 269 -93.71 -43.14 40.38
CA GLN A 269 -94.27 -43.77 41.57
C GLN A 269 -95.67 -43.21 41.91
N ILE A 270 -95.87 -41.89 41.83
CA ILE A 270 -97.18 -41.25 42.07
C ILE A 270 -98.21 -41.72 41.02
N ALA A 271 -97.82 -41.82 39.75
CA ALA A 271 -98.67 -42.34 38.69
C ALA A 271 -99.13 -43.78 38.94
N GLN A 272 -98.26 -44.62 39.51
CA GLN A 272 -98.60 -46.01 39.84
C GLN A 272 -99.61 -46.11 40.99
N VAL A 273 -99.45 -45.30 42.05
CA VAL A 273 -100.36 -45.36 43.22
C VAL A 273 -101.70 -44.67 42.99
N THR A 274 -101.78 -43.73 42.05
CA THR A 274 -103.04 -43.04 41.69
C THR A 274 -103.84 -43.77 40.60
N LYS A 275 -103.32 -44.88 40.09
CA LYS A 275 -104.03 -45.72 39.11
C LYS A 275 -105.05 -46.60 39.84
N THR A 276 -106.33 -46.21 39.78
CA THR A 276 -107.44 -47.04 40.27
C THR A 276 -107.45 -48.37 39.51
N SER A 277 -107.36 -49.49 40.23
CA SER A 277 -107.47 -50.82 39.59
C SER A 277 -108.87 -51.03 38.99
N PRO A 278 -109.03 -51.86 37.94
CA PRO A 278 -110.33 -52.23 37.40
C PRO A 278 -111.29 -52.76 38.48
N GLU A 279 -110.75 -53.49 39.45
CA GLU A 279 -111.46 -54.06 40.58
C GLU A 279 -111.98 -52.96 41.53
N GLN A 280 -111.14 -52.01 41.93
CA GLN A 280 -111.53 -50.87 42.77
C GLN A 280 -112.53 -49.94 42.06
N ALA A 281 -112.33 -49.67 40.77
CA ALA A 281 -113.27 -48.88 39.98
C ALA A 281 -114.65 -49.55 39.90
N SER A 282 -114.67 -50.88 39.74
CA SER A 282 -115.90 -51.68 39.74
C SER A 282 -116.57 -51.71 41.12
N GLY A 283 -115.79 -51.88 42.20
CA GLY A 283 -116.27 -51.86 43.57
C GLY A 283 -116.94 -50.52 43.93
N ILE A 284 -116.25 -49.41 43.65
CA ILE A 284 -116.79 -48.06 43.86
C ILE A 284 -118.07 -47.84 43.03
N GLN A 285 -118.12 -48.27 41.76
CA GLN A 285 -119.35 -48.16 40.94
C GLN A 285 -120.51 -49.02 41.47
N THR A 286 -120.21 -50.21 41.97
CA THR A 286 -121.20 -51.10 42.59
C THR A 286 -121.78 -50.44 43.84
N LEU A 287 -120.94 -49.86 44.68
CA LEU A 287 -121.34 -49.11 45.87
C LEU A 287 -122.17 -47.86 45.55
N ILE A 288 -121.74 -47.09 44.54
CA ILE A 288 -122.47 -45.91 44.04
C ILE A 288 -123.90 -46.27 43.63
N LYS A 289 -124.10 -47.46 43.04
CA LYS A 289 -125.42 -47.99 42.64
C LYS A 289 -126.20 -48.62 43.81
N GLY A 290 -125.53 -49.30 44.73
CA GLY A 290 -126.17 -50.04 45.83
C GLY A 290 -126.68 -49.14 46.96
N LEU A 291 -126.00 -48.03 47.27
CA LEU A 291 -126.41 -47.11 48.36
C LEU A 291 -127.79 -46.46 48.13
N PRO A 292 -128.13 -45.95 46.92
CA PRO A 292 -129.48 -45.50 46.62
C PRO A 292 -130.55 -46.60 46.73
N GLN A 293 -130.23 -47.83 46.30
CA GLN A 293 -131.13 -48.97 46.38
C GLN A 293 -131.43 -49.35 47.83
N LEU A 294 -130.42 -49.38 48.70
CA LEU A 294 -130.60 -49.61 50.13
C LEU A 294 -131.45 -48.51 50.77
N ASN A 295 -131.19 -47.24 50.43
CA ASN A 295 -132.01 -46.14 50.95
C ASN A 295 -133.47 -46.30 50.52
N GLN A 296 -133.71 -46.64 49.25
CA GLN A 296 -135.06 -46.85 48.73
C GLN A 296 -135.78 -47.98 49.47
N ALA A 297 -135.12 -49.12 49.70
CA ALA A 297 -135.70 -50.23 50.45
C ALA A 297 -136.11 -49.84 51.89
N ILE A 298 -135.34 -48.97 52.54
CA ILE A 298 -135.67 -48.45 53.89
C ILE A 298 -136.85 -47.45 53.81
N GLN A 299 -136.90 -46.59 52.79
CA GLN A 299 -138.05 -45.68 52.60
C GLN A 299 -139.33 -46.47 52.30
N ASP A 300 -139.25 -47.52 51.48
CA ASP A 300 -140.37 -48.39 51.16
C ASP A 300 -140.88 -49.11 52.42
N LEU A 301 -139.96 -49.62 53.26
CA LEU A 301 -140.31 -50.19 54.57
C LEU A 301 -141.04 -49.16 55.45
N ASN A 302 -140.56 -47.91 55.50
CA ASN A 302 -141.21 -46.85 56.26
C ASN A 302 -142.61 -46.52 55.77
N ASN A 303 -142.80 -46.45 54.45
CA ASN A 303 -144.10 -46.21 53.85
C ASN A 303 -145.07 -47.36 54.18
N ASN A 304 -144.61 -48.61 54.07
CA ASN A 304 -145.40 -49.80 54.35
C ASN A 304 -145.80 -49.89 55.83
N VAL A 305 -144.90 -49.57 56.77
CA VAL A 305 -145.18 -49.65 58.22
C VAL A 305 -146.03 -48.48 58.72
N SER A 306 -145.86 -47.28 58.17
CA SER A 306 -146.60 -46.08 58.57
C SER A 306 -148.12 -46.19 58.29
N GLY A 307 -148.52 -46.99 57.30
CA GLY A 307 -149.93 -47.17 56.91
C GLY A 307 -150.70 -48.26 57.66
N LEU A 308 -150.04 -49.01 58.55
CA LEU A 308 -150.65 -50.15 59.25
C LEU A 308 -151.64 -49.73 60.34
N GLN A 309 -152.72 -50.50 60.47
CA GLN A 309 -153.72 -50.39 61.55
C GLN A 309 -153.63 -51.62 62.48
N ALA A 310 -154.02 -51.46 63.75
CA ALA A 310 -153.72 -52.39 64.86
C ALA A 310 -154.06 -53.87 64.64
N PHE A 311 -155.03 -54.20 63.77
CA PHE A 311 -155.52 -55.56 63.56
C PHE A 311 -154.98 -56.27 62.30
N ASN A 312 -154.12 -55.64 61.49
CA ASN A 312 -153.70 -56.18 60.19
C ASN A 312 -152.20 -56.03 59.92
N VAL A 313 -151.36 -56.49 60.84
CA VAL A 313 -149.89 -56.45 60.72
C VAL A 313 -149.38 -57.72 60.02
N ASP A 314 -148.86 -57.58 58.79
CA ASP A 314 -148.16 -58.64 58.08
C ASP A 314 -146.74 -58.81 58.64
N LYS A 315 -146.60 -59.67 59.65
CA LYS A 315 -145.32 -59.93 60.30
C LYS A 315 -144.31 -60.57 59.36
N GLU A 316 -144.72 -61.53 58.53
CA GLU A 316 -143.81 -62.25 57.63
C GLU A 316 -143.22 -61.33 56.55
N GLY A 317 -144.06 -60.48 55.94
CA GLY A 317 -143.61 -59.51 54.93
C GLY A 317 -142.67 -58.44 55.49
N LEU A 318 -142.91 -57.98 56.72
CA LEU A 318 -142.03 -57.03 57.41
C LEU A 318 -140.72 -57.66 57.86
N GLU A 319 -140.74 -58.91 58.35
CA GLU A 319 -139.51 -59.66 58.68
C GLU A 319 -138.66 -59.91 57.44
N ALA A 320 -139.27 -60.24 56.30
CA ALA A 320 -138.57 -60.40 55.03
C ALA A 320 -137.91 -59.07 54.58
N SER A 321 -138.63 -57.95 54.71
CA SER A 321 -138.12 -56.62 54.35
C SER A 321 -136.96 -56.19 55.25
N LEU A 322 -137.08 -56.37 56.58
CA LEU A 322 -136.00 -56.11 57.53
C LEU A 322 -134.79 -57.01 57.29
N ARG A 323 -134.99 -58.29 56.96
CA ARG A 323 -133.91 -59.22 56.64
C ARG A 323 -133.17 -58.83 55.36
N ALA A 324 -133.89 -58.39 54.32
CA ALA A 324 -133.27 -57.91 53.09
C ALA A 324 -132.42 -56.65 53.32
N ILE A 325 -132.92 -55.70 54.10
CA ILE A 325 -132.16 -54.50 54.49
C ILE A 325 -130.94 -54.88 55.33
N SER A 326 -131.08 -55.84 56.26
CA SER A 326 -129.98 -56.35 57.07
C SER A 326 -128.88 -57.00 56.24
N LEU A 327 -129.24 -57.85 55.27
CA LEU A 327 -128.29 -58.51 54.36
C LEU A 327 -127.54 -57.50 53.50
N ASN A 328 -128.24 -56.52 52.94
CA ASN A 328 -127.61 -55.45 52.15
C ASN A 328 -126.65 -54.61 53.02
N ALA A 329 -127.05 -54.26 54.24
CA ALA A 329 -126.18 -53.54 55.18
C ALA A 329 -124.94 -54.36 55.58
N GLN A 330 -125.09 -55.68 55.78
CA GLN A 330 -123.97 -56.59 56.07
C GLN A 330 -123.02 -56.74 54.88
N GLN A 331 -123.55 -56.88 53.66
CA GLN A 331 -122.75 -56.96 52.45
C GLN A 331 -121.94 -55.67 52.21
N LEU A 332 -122.55 -54.50 52.40
CA LEU A 332 -121.86 -53.21 52.34
C LEU A 332 -120.71 -53.10 53.34
N ILE A 333 -120.88 -53.61 54.57
CA ILE A 333 -119.81 -53.66 55.56
C ILE A 333 -118.69 -54.59 55.09
N ALA A 334 -119.02 -55.78 54.59
CA ALA A 334 -118.03 -56.76 54.14
C ALA A 334 -117.18 -56.25 52.95
N GLU A 335 -117.82 -55.63 51.95
CA GLU A 335 -117.15 -55.09 50.76
C GLU A 335 -116.19 -53.94 51.09
N GLU A 336 -116.60 -52.97 51.92
CA GLU A 336 -115.71 -51.86 52.35
C GLU A 336 -114.53 -52.37 53.19
N THR A 337 -114.74 -53.37 54.06
CA THR A 337 -113.66 -53.90 54.92
C THR A 337 -112.61 -54.65 54.08
N ALA A 338 -113.06 -55.37 53.05
CA ALA A 338 -112.16 -56.03 52.10
C ALA A 338 -111.35 -55.00 51.28
N GLU A 339 -112.01 -53.94 50.80
CA GLU A 339 -111.35 -52.88 50.03
C GLU A 339 -110.32 -52.10 50.86
N GLN A 340 -110.64 -51.75 52.12
CA GLN A 340 -109.68 -51.10 53.04
C GLN A 340 -108.43 -51.96 53.27
N GLN A 341 -108.60 -53.27 53.45
CA GLN A 341 -107.49 -54.19 53.67
C GLN A 341 -106.59 -54.29 52.43
N GLU A 342 -107.19 -54.33 51.24
CA GLU A 342 -106.45 -54.36 49.98
C GLU A 342 -105.70 -53.05 49.74
N GLN A 343 -106.34 -51.89 49.96
CA GLN A 343 -105.72 -50.57 49.83
C GLN A 343 -104.55 -50.38 50.80
N LEU A 344 -104.70 -50.81 52.06
CA LEU A 344 -103.60 -50.81 53.04
C LEU A 344 -102.44 -51.68 52.56
N THR A 345 -102.75 -52.88 52.07
CA THR A 345 -101.74 -53.83 51.56
C THR A 345 -101.06 -53.29 50.30
N ALA A 346 -101.78 -52.58 49.43
CA ALA A 346 -101.22 -51.92 48.25
C ALA A 346 -100.31 -50.76 48.63
N LEU A 347 -100.72 -49.90 49.57
CA LEU A 347 -99.90 -48.80 50.08
C LEU A 347 -98.60 -49.32 50.70
N GLN A 348 -98.67 -50.33 51.56
CA GLN A 348 -97.53 -50.92 52.25
C GLN A 348 -96.49 -51.55 51.31
N ARG A 349 -96.91 -51.97 50.11
CA ARG A 349 -96.02 -52.50 49.07
C ARG A 349 -95.25 -51.41 48.31
N THR A 350 -95.63 -50.14 48.43
CA THR A 350 -94.95 -49.06 47.73
C THR A 350 -93.60 -48.75 48.38
N LYS A 351 -92.54 -48.56 47.57
CA LYS A 351 -91.22 -48.15 48.08
C LYS A 351 -91.29 -46.80 48.79
N ALA A 352 -92.17 -45.90 48.34
CA ALA A 352 -92.44 -44.64 49.00
C ALA A 352 -92.87 -44.86 50.46
N PHE A 353 -93.87 -45.73 50.70
CA PHE A 353 -94.29 -46.06 52.06
C PHE A 353 -93.18 -46.74 52.89
N GLN A 354 -92.43 -47.67 52.29
CA GLN A 354 -91.31 -48.35 52.96
C GLN A 354 -90.15 -47.42 53.34
N SER A 355 -90.03 -46.27 52.66
CA SER A 355 -89.01 -45.25 52.95
C SER A 355 -89.39 -44.27 54.06
N LEU A 356 -90.64 -44.29 54.53
CA LEU A 356 -91.13 -43.43 55.62
C LEU A 356 -90.72 -43.97 56.99
N THR A 357 -90.67 -43.09 57.99
CA THR A 357 -90.41 -43.47 59.39
C THR A 357 -91.52 -44.37 59.95
N ALA A 358 -91.22 -45.11 61.02
CA ALA A 358 -92.22 -45.97 61.66
C ALA A 358 -93.45 -45.18 62.14
N GLU A 359 -93.28 -43.95 62.65
CA GLU A 359 -94.43 -43.09 62.99
C GLU A 359 -95.25 -42.68 61.77
N GLN A 360 -94.61 -42.27 60.67
CA GLN A 360 -95.30 -41.86 59.44
C GLN A 360 -96.00 -43.04 58.74
N GLN A 361 -95.40 -44.23 58.79
CA GLN A 361 -96.02 -45.47 58.31
C GLN A 361 -97.26 -45.83 59.14
N ALA A 362 -97.18 -45.69 60.46
CA ALA A 362 -98.30 -45.92 61.37
C ALA A 362 -99.41 -44.87 61.18
N GLU A 363 -99.07 -43.60 60.96
CA GLU A 363 -100.02 -42.52 60.71
C GLU A 363 -100.77 -42.73 59.39
N LEU A 364 -100.06 -43.07 58.30
CA LEU A 364 -100.69 -43.35 57.00
C LEU A 364 -101.51 -44.64 56.99
N SER A 365 -101.00 -45.69 57.64
CA SER A 365 -101.78 -46.93 57.84
C SER A 365 -103.01 -46.65 58.70
N GLY A 366 -102.87 -45.81 59.71
CA GLY A 366 -103.93 -45.33 60.59
C GLY A 366 -104.98 -44.52 59.83
N ALA A 367 -104.60 -43.66 58.88
CA ALA A 367 -105.54 -42.90 58.07
C ALA A 367 -106.47 -43.80 57.21
N ILE A 368 -105.97 -44.95 56.75
CA ILE A 368 -106.76 -45.94 55.99
C ILE A 368 -107.61 -46.82 56.93
N THR A 369 -107.10 -47.16 58.11
CA THR A 369 -107.74 -48.15 59.01
C THR A 369 -108.59 -47.56 60.14
N GLN A 370 -108.25 -46.38 60.66
CA GLN A 370 -108.93 -45.73 61.79
C GLN A 370 -110.04 -44.77 61.37
N ASN A 371 -110.26 -44.60 60.06
CA ASN A 371 -111.40 -43.87 59.54
C ASN A 371 -112.40 -44.89 58.99
N PRO A 372 -113.20 -45.59 59.85
CA PRO A 372 -114.40 -46.24 59.35
C PRO A 372 -115.18 -45.10 58.75
N SER A 373 -115.22 -45.05 57.42
CA SER A 373 -115.89 -43.99 56.70
C SER A 373 -117.28 -43.82 57.35
N GLY A 374 -117.82 -42.60 57.43
CA GLY A 374 -119.16 -42.38 58.02
C GLY A 374 -120.20 -43.43 57.55
N LYS A 375 -119.95 -44.03 56.38
CA LYS A 375 -120.50 -45.24 55.77
C LYS A 375 -120.49 -46.54 56.61
N THR A 376 -119.39 -47.01 57.21
CA THR A 376 -119.39 -48.25 58.02
C THR A 376 -120.16 -48.05 59.32
N ASN A 377 -120.03 -46.87 59.92
CA ASN A 377 -120.79 -46.52 61.10
C ASN A 377 -122.28 -46.33 60.77
N ALA A 378 -122.61 -45.79 59.59
CA ALA A 378 -123.97 -45.71 59.10
C ALA A 378 -124.54 -47.10 58.80
N ALA A 379 -123.84 -47.97 58.09
CA ALA A 379 -124.28 -49.34 57.82
C ALA A 379 -124.43 -50.17 59.11
N LYS A 380 -123.52 -50.00 60.09
CA LYS A 380 -123.64 -50.61 61.43
C LYS A 380 -124.81 -50.03 62.23
N ALA A 381 -125.04 -48.71 62.17
CA ALA A 381 -126.19 -48.08 62.82
C ALA A 381 -127.51 -48.49 62.17
N LEU A 382 -127.55 -48.59 60.85
CA LEU A 382 -128.68 -49.13 60.08
C LEU A 382 -128.92 -50.58 60.46
N LEU A 383 -127.87 -51.41 60.51
CA LEU A 383 -127.97 -52.81 60.91
C LEU A 383 -128.49 -52.95 62.34
N SER A 384 -127.97 -52.16 63.27
CA SER A 384 -128.43 -52.13 64.66
C SER A 384 -129.89 -51.67 64.77
N GLY A 385 -130.28 -50.65 64.02
CA GLY A 385 -131.67 -50.17 63.98
C GLY A 385 -132.63 -51.21 63.38
N VAL A 386 -132.21 -51.91 62.33
CA VAL A 386 -132.96 -53.02 61.72
C VAL A 386 -133.06 -54.22 62.68
N GLN A 387 -132.02 -54.54 63.43
CA GLN A 387 -132.03 -55.61 64.44
C GLN A 387 -132.96 -55.27 65.62
N ASP A 388 -132.95 -54.02 66.09
CA ASP A 388 -133.88 -53.54 67.11
C ASP A 388 -135.33 -53.60 66.60
N LEU A 389 -135.58 -53.18 65.36
CA LEU A 389 -136.88 -53.28 64.72
C LEU A 389 -137.35 -54.73 64.54
N SER A 390 -136.44 -55.62 64.14
CA SER A 390 -136.74 -57.06 64.04
C SER A 390 -137.12 -57.62 65.41
N THR A 391 -136.38 -57.28 66.46
CA THR A 391 -136.67 -57.74 67.84
C THR A 391 -138.02 -57.22 68.31
N LYS A 392 -138.31 -55.94 68.07
CA LYS A 392 -139.60 -55.32 68.38
C LYS A 392 -140.74 -56.01 67.66
N LEU A 393 -140.59 -56.29 66.36
CA LEU A 393 -141.58 -56.99 65.55
C LEU A 393 -141.87 -58.41 66.08
N THR A 394 -140.83 -59.18 66.41
CA THR A 394 -140.98 -60.54 66.96
C THR A 394 -141.64 -60.52 68.35
N SER A 395 -141.37 -59.50 69.17
CA SER A 395 -141.95 -59.33 70.51
C SER A 395 -143.41 -58.84 70.55
N MET A 396 -144.02 -58.55 69.38
CA MET A 396 -145.40 -58.07 69.32
C MET A 396 -146.40 -59.15 69.75
N SER A 397 -147.20 -58.86 70.77
CA SER A 397 -148.21 -59.75 71.35
C SER A 397 -149.62 -59.15 71.28
N MET A 398 -150.66 -59.98 71.42
CA MET A 398 -152.06 -59.56 71.33
C MET A 398 -152.51 -58.65 72.49
N GLU A 399 -151.78 -58.60 73.60
CA GLU A 399 -152.18 -57.85 74.82
C GLU A 399 -151.92 -56.33 74.73
N ASN A 400 -151.03 -55.86 73.84
CA ASN A 400 -150.71 -54.42 73.70
C ASN A 400 -150.32 -54.02 72.25
N GLN A 401 -151.10 -54.47 71.26
CA GLN A 401 -150.81 -54.26 69.84
C GLN A 401 -150.67 -52.78 69.43
N THR A 402 -151.53 -51.89 69.96
CA THR A 402 -151.53 -50.47 69.58
C THR A 402 -150.26 -49.75 70.01
N GLY A 403 -149.76 -50.01 71.23
CA GLY A 403 -148.53 -49.42 71.74
C GLY A 403 -147.27 -49.96 71.06
N GLN A 404 -147.23 -51.27 70.79
CA GLN A 404 -146.09 -51.91 70.11
C GLN A 404 -146.01 -51.51 68.62
N LEU A 405 -147.14 -51.34 67.93
CA LEU A 405 -147.17 -50.84 66.55
C LEU A 405 -146.68 -49.38 66.47
N ALA A 406 -147.06 -48.53 67.41
CA ALA A 406 -146.57 -47.14 67.47
C ALA A 406 -145.04 -47.09 67.67
N GLN A 407 -144.47 -47.98 68.48
CA GLN A 407 -143.03 -48.11 68.65
C GLN A 407 -142.33 -48.61 67.38
N LEU A 408 -142.94 -49.55 66.65
CA LEU A 408 -142.43 -50.03 65.36
C LEU A 408 -142.44 -48.90 64.32
N GLN A 409 -143.56 -48.19 64.18
CA GLN A 409 -143.70 -47.03 63.29
C GLN A 409 -142.66 -45.94 63.59
N GLN A 410 -142.46 -45.62 64.87
CA GLN A 410 -141.46 -44.64 65.28
C GLN A 410 -140.03 -45.10 64.97
N GLY A 411 -139.72 -46.38 65.23
CA GLY A 411 -138.40 -46.94 64.95
C GLY A 411 -138.07 -46.97 63.45
N VAL A 412 -139.04 -47.36 62.60
CA VAL A 412 -138.84 -47.39 61.14
C VAL A 412 -138.70 -45.97 60.58
N LYS A 413 -139.49 -45.01 61.10
CA LYS A 413 -139.37 -43.60 60.72
C LYS A 413 -138.00 -43.02 61.08
N GLN A 414 -137.47 -43.37 62.25
CA GLN A 414 -136.12 -42.98 62.65
C GLN A 414 -135.06 -43.60 61.74
N LEU A 415 -135.18 -44.89 61.42
CA LEU A 415 -134.28 -45.59 60.49
C LEU A 415 -134.28 -44.94 59.09
N ALA A 416 -135.46 -44.63 58.55
CA ALA A 416 -135.62 -43.99 57.25
C ALA A 416 -135.11 -42.54 57.21
N SER A 417 -135.28 -41.79 58.30
CA SER A 417 -134.68 -40.44 58.40
C SER A 417 -133.15 -40.51 58.42
N GLN A 418 -132.58 -41.46 59.17
CA GLN A 418 -131.12 -41.64 59.26
C GLN A 418 -130.54 -42.13 57.92
N SER A 419 -131.18 -43.09 57.26
CA SER A 419 -130.75 -43.59 55.95
C SER A 419 -130.85 -42.51 54.87
N GLY A 420 -131.93 -41.72 54.90
CA GLY A 420 -132.22 -40.66 53.92
C GLY A 420 -131.23 -39.49 53.96
N GLN A 421 -130.54 -39.28 55.08
CA GLN A 421 -129.49 -38.28 55.20
C GLN A 421 -128.12 -38.85 54.81
N ILE A 422 -127.75 -40.01 55.37
CA ILE A 422 -126.35 -40.47 55.32
C ILE A 422 -125.99 -41.20 54.02
N LEU A 423 -126.91 -41.97 53.43
CA LEU A 423 -126.61 -42.78 52.24
C LEU A 423 -126.40 -41.92 50.97
N PRO A 424 -127.20 -40.86 50.69
CA PRO A 424 -126.96 -39.99 49.55
C PRO A 424 -125.65 -39.20 49.63
N GLU A 425 -125.29 -38.70 50.82
CA GLU A 425 -124.00 -38.02 51.05
C GLU A 425 -122.82 -38.96 50.83
N SER A 426 -122.95 -40.21 51.26
CA SER A 426 -121.95 -41.25 51.05
C SER A 426 -121.73 -41.57 49.56
N SER A 427 -122.81 -41.63 48.76
CA SER A 427 -122.72 -41.84 47.30
C SER A 427 -122.03 -40.65 46.60
N ARG A 428 -122.35 -39.41 46.99
CA ARG A 428 -121.68 -38.20 46.46
C ARG A 428 -120.19 -38.18 46.81
N ALA A 429 -119.83 -38.48 48.05
CA ALA A 429 -118.44 -38.53 48.49
C ALA A 429 -117.62 -39.59 47.72
N LEU A 430 -118.21 -40.75 47.41
CA LEU A 430 -117.59 -41.78 46.58
C LEU A 430 -117.39 -41.34 45.12
N LEU A 431 -118.38 -40.66 44.52
CA LEU A 431 -118.22 -40.06 43.19
C LEU A 431 -117.07 -39.06 43.17
N SER A 432 -117.04 -38.12 44.12
CA SER A 432 -116.01 -37.09 44.20
C SER A 432 -114.61 -37.67 44.42
N LEU A 433 -114.49 -38.73 45.23
CA LEU A 433 -113.23 -39.44 45.43
C LEU A 433 -112.76 -40.13 44.14
N SER A 434 -113.66 -40.86 43.46
CA SER A 434 -113.34 -41.57 42.22
C SER A 434 -112.91 -40.62 41.09
N THR A 435 -113.62 -39.52 40.91
CA THR A 435 -113.27 -38.50 39.91
C THR A 435 -111.99 -37.77 40.28
N GLY A 436 -111.82 -37.41 41.57
CA GLY A 436 -110.61 -36.76 42.08
C GLY A 436 -109.33 -37.57 41.85
N ILE A 437 -109.34 -38.87 42.20
CA ILE A 437 -108.18 -39.76 41.98
C ILE A 437 -107.86 -39.88 40.48
N SER A 438 -108.88 -40.00 39.64
CA SER A 438 -108.72 -40.10 38.18
C SER A 438 -108.13 -38.81 37.58
N SER A 439 -108.60 -37.64 38.02
CA SER A 439 -108.07 -36.35 37.59
C SER A 439 -106.61 -36.15 38.03
N VAL A 440 -106.26 -36.55 39.26
CA VAL A 440 -104.87 -36.51 39.74
C VAL A 440 -103.99 -37.44 38.90
N ASN A 441 -104.44 -38.67 38.62
CA ASN A 441 -103.67 -39.60 37.79
C ASN A 441 -103.45 -39.05 36.38
N GLN A 442 -104.49 -38.48 35.75
CA GLN A 442 -104.39 -37.89 34.42
C GLN A 442 -103.43 -36.69 34.39
N ALA A 443 -103.46 -35.82 35.40
CA ALA A 443 -102.53 -34.68 35.49
C ALA A 443 -101.07 -35.16 35.68
N VAL A 444 -100.85 -36.15 36.55
CA VAL A 444 -99.51 -36.71 36.81
C VAL A 444 -98.97 -37.42 35.57
N VAL A 445 -99.74 -38.30 34.94
CA VAL A 445 -99.30 -39.08 33.78
C VAL A 445 -99.24 -38.21 32.52
N GLY A 446 -100.31 -37.48 32.22
CA GLY A 446 -100.47 -36.77 30.96
C GLY A 446 -99.59 -35.54 30.84
N GLN A 447 -99.38 -34.80 31.93
CA GLN A 447 -98.67 -33.53 31.90
C GLN A 447 -97.31 -33.61 32.59
N LEU A 448 -97.28 -33.95 33.89
CA LEU A 448 -96.06 -33.85 34.70
C LEU A 448 -95.01 -34.89 34.30
N LEU A 449 -95.40 -36.16 34.14
CA LEU A 449 -94.47 -37.23 33.78
C LEU A 449 -93.96 -37.05 32.35
N THR A 450 -94.83 -36.67 31.41
CA THR A 450 -94.44 -36.31 30.04
C THR A 450 -93.41 -35.17 30.05
N GLY A 451 -93.70 -34.08 30.76
CA GLY A 451 -92.79 -32.94 30.87
C GLY A 451 -91.45 -33.30 31.53
N SER A 452 -91.47 -34.12 32.58
CA SER A 452 -90.26 -34.60 33.26
C SER A 452 -89.40 -35.50 32.36
N ASN A 453 -90.03 -36.36 31.55
CA ASN A 453 -89.33 -37.18 30.55
C ASN A 453 -88.70 -36.32 29.45
N GLN A 454 -89.41 -35.31 28.95
CA GLN A 454 -88.87 -34.38 27.95
C GLN A 454 -87.69 -33.59 28.50
N LEU A 455 -87.79 -33.09 29.74
CA LEU A 455 -86.69 -32.42 30.43
C LEU A 455 -85.47 -33.35 30.58
N SER A 456 -85.70 -34.59 31.01
CA SER A 456 -84.65 -35.60 31.19
C SER A 456 -83.93 -35.92 29.87
N GLN A 457 -84.67 -36.09 28.78
CA GLN A 457 -84.10 -36.30 27.44
C GLN A 457 -83.29 -35.09 26.96
N GLY A 458 -83.82 -33.88 27.12
CA GLY A 458 -83.11 -32.65 26.76
C GLY A 458 -81.82 -32.45 27.55
N LEU A 459 -81.83 -32.80 28.84
CA LEU A 459 -80.64 -32.76 29.69
C LEU A 459 -79.61 -33.83 29.30
N GLY A 460 -80.06 -35.02 28.90
CA GLY A 460 -79.16 -36.05 28.35
C GLY A 460 -78.47 -35.60 27.05
N GLN A 461 -79.22 -34.98 26.14
CA GLN A 461 -78.64 -34.39 24.92
C GLN A 461 -77.65 -33.27 25.21
N LEU A 462 -77.94 -32.43 26.21
CA LEU A 462 -77.03 -31.38 26.65
C LEU A 462 -75.74 -31.97 27.25
N ASP A 463 -75.85 -33.03 28.06
CA ASP A 463 -74.71 -33.71 28.66
C ASP A 463 -73.80 -34.35 27.59
N GLU A 464 -74.36 -34.99 26.56
CA GLU A 464 -73.57 -35.49 25.42
C GLU A 464 -72.83 -34.36 24.68
N LYS A 465 -73.48 -33.21 24.50
CA LYS A 465 -72.86 -32.04 23.84
C LYS A 465 -71.80 -31.36 24.71
N ASN A 466 -71.84 -31.56 26.01
CA ASN A 466 -70.86 -31.00 26.93
C ASN A 466 -69.48 -31.64 26.81
N ASP A 467 -69.40 -32.92 26.44
CA ASP A 467 -68.13 -33.59 26.13
C ASP A 467 -67.46 -32.99 24.87
N ASP A 468 -68.26 -32.66 23.85
CA ASP A 468 -67.80 -31.95 22.65
C ASP A 468 -67.24 -30.57 23.03
N ILE A 469 -67.95 -29.83 23.89
CA ILE A 469 -67.52 -28.50 24.39
C ILE A 469 -66.18 -28.61 25.14
N ASN A 470 -66.05 -29.60 26.02
CA ASN A 470 -64.83 -29.80 26.80
C ASN A 470 -63.62 -30.15 25.92
N THR A 471 -63.83 -31.02 24.93
CA THR A 471 -62.81 -31.37 23.93
C THR A 471 -62.42 -30.17 23.07
N GLY A 472 -63.42 -29.37 22.66
CA GLY A 472 -63.22 -28.15 21.88
C GLY A 472 -62.39 -27.11 22.64
N ILE A 473 -62.75 -26.80 23.88
CA ILE A 473 -62.03 -25.85 24.74
C ILE A 473 -60.60 -26.33 25.01
N SER A 474 -60.40 -27.61 25.30
CA SER A 474 -59.07 -28.20 25.51
C SER A 474 -58.17 -28.08 24.27
N SER A 475 -58.73 -28.32 23.08
CA SER A 475 -58.00 -28.20 21.80
C SER A 475 -57.65 -26.75 21.50
N LEU A 476 -58.58 -25.83 21.76
CA LEU A 476 -58.40 -24.40 21.52
C LEU A 476 -57.38 -23.80 22.48
N SER A 477 -57.40 -24.19 23.76
CA SER A 477 -56.40 -23.83 24.77
C SER A 477 -54.98 -24.24 24.35
N LYS A 478 -54.80 -25.48 23.87
CA LYS A 478 -53.51 -25.95 23.34
C LYS A 478 -53.04 -25.13 22.13
N GLY A 479 -53.95 -24.85 21.19
CA GLY A 479 -53.65 -24.05 20.00
C GLY A 479 -53.23 -22.63 20.33
N VAL A 480 -53.94 -21.98 21.27
CA VAL A 480 -53.64 -20.63 21.74
C VAL A 480 -52.32 -20.58 22.51
N THR A 481 -52.03 -21.58 23.36
CA THR A 481 -50.73 -21.67 24.05
C THR A 481 -49.56 -21.87 23.07
N ALA A 482 -49.74 -22.68 22.01
CA ALA A 482 -48.73 -22.84 20.97
C ALA A 482 -48.52 -21.52 20.19
N LEU A 483 -49.60 -20.80 19.90
CA LEU A 483 -49.55 -19.50 19.23
C LEU A 483 -48.82 -18.46 20.09
N ASP A 484 -49.07 -18.39 21.39
CA ASP A 484 -48.43 -17.47 22.34
C ASP A 484 -46.90 -17.69 22.42
N ASN A 485 -46.49 -18.95 22.53
CA ASN A 485 -45.07 -19.33 22.52
C ASN A 485 -44.37 -18.92 21.21
N GLN A 486 -44.99 -19.17 20.05
CA GLN A 486 -44.40 -18.81 18.76
C GLN A 486 -44.39 -17.29 18.52
N SER A 487 -45.41 -16.61 19.05
CA SER A 487 -45.52 -15.14 19.03
C SER A 487 -44.36 -14.49 19.79
N SER A 488 -43.99 -15.03 20.94
CA SER A 488 -42.82 -14.56 21.71
C SER A 488 -41.49 -14.66 20.93
N GLN A 489 -41.29 -15.73 20.15
CA GLN A 489 -40.11 -15.88 19.29
C GLN A 489 -40.11 -14.83 18.16
N LEU A 490 -41.28 -14.55 17.58
CA LEU A 490 -41.42 -13.58 16.50
C LEU A 490 -41.10 -12.16 16.98
N THR A 491 -41.61 -11.77 18.16
CA THR A 491 -41.29 -10.49 18.80
C THR A 491 -39.79 -10.36 19.10
N SER A 492 -39.18 -11.40 19.68
CA SER A 492 -37.73 -11.42 19.93
C SER A 492 -36.91 -11.26 18.64
N GLY A 493 -37.31 -11.94 17.56
CA GLY A 493 -36.69 -11.79 16.25
C GLY A 493 -36.81 -10.37 15.69
N SER A 494 -37.96 -9.72 15.89
CA SER A 494 -38.21 -8.34 15.46
C SER A 494 -37.31 -7.35 16.21
N TYR A 495 -37.14 -7.50 17.53
CA TYR A 495 -36.22 -6.65 18.29
C TYR A 495 -34.76 -6.83 17.85
N ARG A 496 -34.32 -8.07 17.61
CA ARG A 496 -32.97 -8.34 17.08
C ARG A 496 -32.74 -7.73 15.70
N LEU A 497 -33.76 -7.74 14.84
CA LEU A 497 -33.69 -7.05 13.54
C LEU A 497 -33.55 -5.54 13.73
N SER A 498 -34.36 -4.94 14.60
CA SER A 498 -34.30 -3.51 14.89
C SER A 498 -32.93 -3.10 15.43
N ASP A 499 -32.38 -3.86 16.37
CA ASP A 499 -31.08 -3.60 16.99
C ASP A 499 -29.93 -3.69 15.95
N GLY A 500 -29.93 -4.77 15.15
CA GLY A 500 -28.94 -4.94 14.08
C GLY A 500 -29.02 -3.87 12.98
N LEU A 501 -30.22 -3.32 12.70
CA LEU A 501 -30.38 -2.17 11.81
C LEU A 501 -29.77 -0.90 12.42
N GLY A 502 -29.94 -0.68 13.73
CA GLY A 502 -29.31 0.43 14.45
C GLY A 502 -27.78 0.36 14.42
N GLU A 503 -27.19 -0.83 14.60
CA GLU A 503 -25.75 -1.06 14.44
C GLU A 503 -25.29 -0.75 13.00
N LEU A 504 -26.04 -1.22 11.99
CA LEU A 504 -25.72 -0.99 10.59
C LEU A 504 -25.77 0.51 10.22
N VAL A 505 -26.76 1.25 10.71
CA VAL A 505 -26.83 2.72 10.56
C VAL A 505 -25.59 3.37 11.16
N THR A 506 -25.23 2.99 12.39
CA THR A 506 -24.06 3.54 13.10
C THR A 506 -22.77 3.28 12.32
N GLY A 507 -22.58 2.05 11.84
CA GLY A 507 -21.42 1.68 11.03
C GLY A 507 -21.36 2.42 9.70
N ALA A 508 -22.49 2.59 9.01
CA ALA A 508 -22.56 3.35 7.76
C ALA A 508 -22.25 4.84 7.97
N ASP A 509 -22.71 5.44 9.07
CA ASP A 509 -22.39 6.83 9.44
C ASP A 509 -20.90 7.00 9.76
N GLN A 510 -20.29 6.06 10.47
CA GLN A 510 -18.84 6.06 10.74
C GLN A 510 -18.00 5.95 9.46
N LEU A 511 -18.37 5.03 8.55
CA LEU A 511 -17.69 4.88 7.27
C LEU A 511 -17.85 6.13 6.39
N THR A 512 -19.03 6.76 6.41
CA THR A 512 -19.28 8.03 5.69
C THR A 512 -18.34 9.13 6.18
N GLN A 513 -18.22 9.30 7.51
CA GLN A 513 -17.28 10.27 8.11
C GLN A 513 -15.82 9.95 7.78
N GLY A 514 -15.44 8.67 7.81
CA GLY A 514 -14.12 8.20 7.40
C GLY A 514 -13.82 8.53 5.93
N GLY A 515 -14.76 8.26 5.04
CA GLY A 515 -14.66 8.58 3.61
C GLY A 515 -14.54 10.09 3.34
N GLN A 516 -15.23 10.93 4.11
CA GLN A 516 -15.07 12.38 4.05
C GLN A 516 -13.67 12.83 4.50
N LYS A 517 -13.17 12.31 5.63
CA LYS A 517 -11.80 12.59 6.11
C LYS A 517 -10.74 12.16 5.09
N LEU A 518 -10.89 10.98 4.50
CA LEU A 518 -10.01 10.47 3.45
C LEU A 518 -10.05 11.38 2.20
N SER A 519 -11.25 11.78 1.77
CA SER A 519 -11.43 12.73 0.65
C SER A 519 -10.67 14.03 0.90
N THR A 520 -10.83 14.65 2.08
CA THR A 520 -10.10 15.87 2.47
C THR A 520 -8.58 15.68 2.49
N GLY A 521 -8.10 14.56 3.05
CA GLY A 521 -6.68 14.23 3.09
C GLY A 521 -6.08 14.07 1.68
N LEU A 522 -6.81 13.41 0.78
CA LEU A 522 -6.40 13.23 -0.62
C LEU A 522 -6.42 14.55 -1.41
N SER A 523 -7.39 15.43 -1.18
CA SER A 523 -7.38 16.79 -1.76
C SER A 523 -6.18 17.60 -1.30
N THR A 524 -5.81 17.47 -0.01
CA THR A 524 -4.61 18.11 0.56
C THR A 524 -3.34 17.57 -0.08
N LEU A 525 -3.22 16.25 -0.21
CA LEU A 525 -2.11 15.60 -0.91
C LEU A 525 -2.00 16.06 -2.36
N SER A 526 -3.12 16.13 -3.08
CA SER A 526 -3.17 16.60 -4.47
C SER A 526 -2.64 18.03 -4.61
N SER A 527 -3.12 18.95 -3.76
CA SER A 527 -2.66 20.34 -3.75
C SER A 527 -1.18 20.48 -3.37
N GLY A 528 -0.71 19.70 -2.40
CA GLY A 528 0.71 19.66 -2.03
C GLY A 528 1.59 19.17 -3.18
N ALA A 529 1.15 18.14 -3.91
CA ALA A 529 1.86 17.59 -5.06
C ALA A 529 1.89 18.58 -6.25
N LEU A 530 0.81 19.32 -6.49
CA LEU A 530 0.80 20.42 -7.48
C LEU A 530 1.77 21.55 -7.10
N THR A 531 1.83 21.90 -5.81
CA THR A 531 2.78 22.92 -5.31
C THR A 531 4.23 22.49 -5.50
N LEU A 532 4.53 21.21 -5.23
CA LEU A 532 5.84 20.62 -5.50
C LEU A 532 6.16 20.63 -7.00
N ASN A 533 5.21 20.25 -7.85
CA ASN A 533 5.36 20.27 -9.31
C ASN A 533 5.72 21.68 -9.82
N ASP A 534 5.00 22.71 -9.38
CA ASP A 534 5.26 24.11 -9.76
C ASP A 534 6.64 24.57 -9.28
N SER A 535 7.03 24.21 -8.06
CA SER A 535 8.35 24.52 -7.51
C SER A 535 9.50 23.85 -8.28
N LEU A 536 9.32 22.58 -8.68
CA LEU A 536 10.28 21.85 -9.50
C LEU A 536 10.39 22.44 -10.91
N THR A 537 9.27 22.86 -11.50
CA THR A 537 9.25 23.55 -12.80
C THR A 537 9.97 24.90 -12.73
N LYS A 538 9.80 25.65 -11.64
CA LYS A 538 10.55 26.89 -11.39
C LYS A 538 12.05 26.62 -11.21
N ALA A 539 12.42 25.59 -10.46
CA ALA A 539 13.82 25.19 -10.28
C ALA A 539 14.46 24.76 -11.60
N GLU A 540 13.75 24.03 -12.46
CA GLU A 540 14.21 23.66 -13.80
C GLU A 540 14.56 24.90 -14.64
N LYS A 541 13.69 25.92 -14.63
CA LYS A 541 13.92 27.18 -15.35
C LYS A 541 15.13 27.94 -14.81
N GLN A 542 15.30 27.98 -13.49
CA GLN A 542 16.43 28.66 -12.84
C GLN A 542 17.77 27.93 -13.02
N LEU A 543 17.76 26.61 -13.23
CA LEU A 543 18.98 25.82 -13.41
C LEU A 543 19.75 26.18 -14.69
N SER A 544 19.09 26.77 -15.69
CA SER A 544 19.76 27.29 -16.90
C SER A 544 20.73 28.46 -16.62
N LEU A 545 20.69 29.06 -15.41
CA LEU A 545 21.37 30.31 -15.10
C LEU A 545 22.54 30.19 -14.11
N VAL A 546 22.79 29.03 -13.48
CA VAL A 546 23.76 28.98 -12.36
C VAL A 546 24.64 27.72 -12.38
N SER A 547 25.95 27.92 -12.55
CA SER A 547 27.00 27.50 -11.58
C SER A 547 28.38 27.41 -12.25
N VAL A 548 29.00 28.56 -12.55
CA VAL A 548 30.46 28.62 -12.65
C VAL A 548 30.92 29.76 -11.75
N THR A 549 31.65 29.45 -10.68
CA THR A 549 32.29 30.51 -9.89
C THR A 549 33.43 31.12 -10.73
N PRO A 550 33.72 32.42 -10.59
CA PRO A 550 34.84 33.04 -11.32
C PRO A 550 36.18 32.33 -11.11
N LYS A 551 36.40 31.75 -9.93
CA LYS A 551 37.62 30.98 -9.60
C LYS A 551 37.73 29.70 -10.43
N ASN A 552 36.67 28.90 -10.54
CA ASN A 552 36.67 27.69 -11.35
C ASN A 552 36.74 28.02 -12.85
N ALA A 553 36.05 29.08 -13.30
CA ALA A 553 36.17 29.57 -14.68
C ALA A 553 37.62 29.93 -15.04
N GLN A 554 38.30 30.67 -14.16
CA GLN A 554 39.69 31.09 -14.37
C GLN A 554 40.67 29.91 -14.30
N ALA A 555 40.48 28.99 -13.36
CA ALA A 555 41.30 27.79 -13.25
C ALA A 555 41.16 26.87 -14.47
N VAL A 556 39.99 26.84 -15.10
CA VAL A 556 39.74 26.06 -16.32
C VAL A 556 40.28 26.76 -17.57
N ALA A 557 40.08 28.07 -17.69
CA ALA A 557 40.55 28.86 -18.83
C ALA A 557 42.08 29.01 -18.89
N SER A 558 42.78 28.84 -17.77
CA SER A 558 44.24 28.89 -17.69
C SER A 558 44.76 27.85 -16.69
N PRO A 559 44.61 26.55 -16.99
CA PRO A 559 44.85 25.48 -16.04
C PRO A 559 46.32 25.15 -15.88
N LEU A 560 47.17 25.59 -16.83
CA LEU A 560 48.60 25.30 -16.85
C LEU A 560 49.45 26.54 -16.61
N GLN A 561 50.34 26.43 -15.64
CA GLN A 561 51.43 27.35 -15.37
C GLN A 561 52.76 26.71 -15.75
N LEU A 562 53.58 27.42 -16.50
CA LEU A 562 54.93 26.99 -16.85
C LEU A 562 55.93 27.67 -15.93
N ARG A 563 56.95 26.94 -15.47
CA ARG A 563 58.08 27.49 -14.71
C ARG A 563 59.38 27.25 -15.46
N ALA A 564 59.87 28.29 -16.12
CA ALA A 564 61.12 28.29 -16.85
C ALA A 564 62.31 28.51 -15.89
N THR A 565 63.41 27.81 -16.14
CA THR A 565 64.70 28.05 -15.48
C THR A 565 65.83 28.00 -16.52
N ASP A 566 66.87 28.80 -16.31
CA ASP A 566 68.08 28.79 -17.12
C ASP A 566 69.25 29.12 -16.19
N LYS A 567 70.33 28.35 -16.27
CA LYS A 567 71.50 28.46 -15.40
C LYS A 567 72.68 29.11 -16.11
N ASP A 568 72.57 29.34 -17.42
CA ASP A 568 73.65 29.91 -18.22
C ASP A 568 73.64 31.44 -18.16
N HIS A 569 74.83 32.04 -18.23
CA HIS A 569 74.97 33.50 -18.16
C HIS A 569 74.93 34.13 -19.57
N VAL A 570 73.78 34.04 -20.24
CA VAL A 570 73.62 34.56 -21.61
C VAL A 570 72.47 35.56 -21.66
N LYS A 571 72.81 36.85 -21.54
CA LYS A 571 71.86 37.96 -21.54
C LYS A 571 71.42 38.37 -22.95
N THR A 572 72.31 38.27 -23.93
CA THR A 572 72.10 38.79 -25.29
C THR A 572 72.55 37.78 -26.35
N ASN A 573 72.02 37.93 -27.58
CA ASN A 573 72.45 37.12 -28.72
C ASN A 573 73.93 37.35 -29.07
N GLY A 574 74.46 38.55 -28.80
CA GLY A 574 75.88 38.86 -29.02
C GLY A 574 76.81 37.95 -28.23
N ILE A 575 76.51 37.70 -26.95
CA ILE A 575 77.29 36.79 -26.09
C ILE A 575 77.20 35.34 -26.62
N ALA A 576 76.02 34.89 -27.04
CA ALA A 576 75.82 33.54 -27.58
C ALA A 576 76.60 33.30 -28.89
N MET A 577 76.74 34.33 -29.74
CA MET A 577 77.43 34.27 -31.03
C MET A 577 78.94 34.56 -30.94
N ALA A 578 79.42 35.12 -29.82
CA ALA A 578 80.82 35.50 -29.65
C ALA A 578 81.83 34.36 -29.90
N PRO A 579 81.65 33.13 -29.36
CA PRO A 579 82.53 31.99 -29.67
C PRO A 579 82.77 31.78 -31.17
N TYR A 580 81.71 31.90 -31.96
CA TYR A 580 81.74 31.71 -33.40
C TYR A 580 82.43 32.87 -34.13
N MET A 581 82.06 34.11 -33.80
CA MET A 581 82.66 35.29 -34.42
C MET A 581 84.14 35.42 -34.09
N ILE A 582 84.55 35.04 -32.87
CA ILE A 582 85.96 35.00 -32.47
C ILE A 582 86.72 33.97 -33.32
N ALA A 583 86.18 32.75 -33.47
CA ALA A 583 86.83 31.70 -34.24
C ALA A 583 87.04 32.09 -35.71
N VAL A 584 86.00 32.65 -36.35
CA VAL A 584 86.07 33.15 -37.73
C VAL A 584 87.10 34.27 -37.85
N SER A 585 87.09 35.24 -36.92
CA SER A 585 88.04 36.36 -36.92
C SER A 585 89.49 35.89 -36.82
N LEU A 586 89.78 34.94 -35.94
CA LEU A 586 91.12 34.37 -35.77
C LEU A 586 91.60 33.64 -37.03
N MET A 587 90.71 32.91 -37.72
CA MET A 587 91.05 32.26 -38.98
C MET A 587 91.33 33.28 -40.11
N VAL A 588 90.55 34.36 -40.17
CA VAL A 588 90.80 35.45 -41.12
C VAL A 588 92.16 36.11 -40.86
N VAL A 589 92.52 36.33 -39.59
CA VAL A 589 93.86 36.83 -39.24
C VAL A 589 94.95 35.85 -39.67
N ALA A 590 94.74 34.54 -39.45
CA ALA A 590 95.68 33.51 -39.88
C ALA A 590 95.91 33.53 -41.40
N LEU A 591 94.84 33.64 -42.19
CA LEU A 591 94.87 33.75 -43.65
C LEU A 591 95.60 35.02 -44.11
N SER A 592 95.16 36.18 -43.63
CA SER A 592 95.76 37.48 -43.98
C SER A 592 97.24 37.53 -43.63
N THR A 593 97.64 37.00 -42.48
CA THR A 593 99.04 36.97 -42.03
C THR A 593 99.91 36.18 -42.99
N ASN A 594 99.48 34.98 -43.38
CA ASN A 594 100.26 34.11 -44.25
C ASN A 594 100.34 34.61 -45.71
N VAL A 595 99.32 35.35 -46.16
CA VAL A 595 99.32 35.99 -47.48
C VAL A 595 100.18 37.26 -47.51
N ILE A 596 100.04 38.15 -46.52
CA ILE A 596 100.75 39.44 -46.47
C ILE A 596 102.23 39.23 -46.11
N PHE A 597 102.52 38.43 -45.10
CA PHE A 597 103.88 38.15 -44.62
C PHE A 597 104.42 36.83 -45.17
N ALA A 598 104.20 36.58 -46.47
CA ALA A 598 104.69 35.39 -47.16
C ALA A 598 106.25 35.34 -47.12
N SER A 599 106.91 36.48 -47.31
CA SER A 599 108.37 36.65 -47.36
C SER A 599 108.98 37.09 -46.00
N SER A 600 110.32 36.99 -45.87
CA SER A 600 111.06 37.40 -44.67
C SER A 600 111.12 38.92 -44.50
N LEU A 601 110.69 39.44 -43.33
CA LEU A 601 110.81 40.87 -43.00
C LEU A 601 112.27 41.35 -42.94
N SER A 602 113.19 40.45 -42.61
CA SER A 602 114.63 40.77 -42.50
C SER A 602 115.36 40.81 -43.84
N GLY A 603 114.69 40.42 -44.93
CA GLY A 603 115.32 40.24 -46.24
C GLY A 603 116.32 39.06 -46.33
N ARG A 604 116.61 38.37 -45.22
CA ARG A 604 117.54 37.22 -45.20
C ARG A 604 116.97 36.04 -46.01
N PRO A 605 117.78 35.39 -46.86
CA PRO A 605 117.35 34.22 -47.61
C PRO A 605 117.08 33.04 -46.67
N VAL A 606 116.00 32.32 -46.92
CA VAL A 606 115.57 31.15 -46.15
C VAL A 606 116.08 29.90 -46.86
N THR A 607 117.14 29.30 -46.34
CA THR A 607 117.83 28.19 -47.03
C THR A 607 117.44 26.81 -46.50
N THR A 608 117.02 26.70 -45.22
CA THR A 608 116.60 25.42 -44.62
C THR A 608 115.16 25.44 -44.10
N LYS A 609 114.54 24.25 -43.99
CA LYS A 609 113.22 24.08 -43.37
C LYS A 609 113.17 24.60 -41.92
N ARG A 610 114.28 24.48 -41.19
CA ARG A 610 114.39 24.97 -39.80
C ARG A 610 114.40 26.50 -39.74
N ASP A 611 115.05 27.16 -40.69
CA ASP A 611 115.09 28.62 -40.76
C ASP A 611 113.71 29.18 -41.12
N TRP A 612 113.01 28.54 -42.08
CA TRP A 612 111.63 28.87 -42.41
C TRP A 612 110.70 28.72 -41.21
N ALA A 613 110.84 27.61 -40.47
CA ALA A 613 110.01 27.32 -39.31
C ALA A 613 110.24 28.31 -38.17
N LYS A 614 111.50 28.64 -37.85
CA LYS A 614 111.80 29.67 -36.83
C LYS A 614 111.22 31.02 -37.22
N GLN A 615 111.38 31.40 -38.49
CA GLN A 615 110.84 32.65 -39.01
C GLN A 615 109.32 32.69 -38.89
N LYS A 616 108.61 31.67 -39.39
CA LYS A 616 107.15 31.61 -39.35
C LYS A 616 106.64 31.48 -37.92
N LEU A 617 107.30 30.71 -37.06
CA LEU A 617 106.94 30.59 -35.65
C LEU A 617 107.04 31.95 -34.93
N VAL A 618 108.10 32.73 -35.16
CA VAL A 618 108.24 34.06 -34.56
C VAL A 618 107.20 35.04 -35.10
N ILE A 619 107.08 35.18 -36.42
CA ILE A 619 106.18 36.17 -37.03
C ILE A 619 104.71 35.78 -36.80
N ASN A 620 104.33 34.57 -37.19
CA ASN A 620 102.95 34.11 -37.09
C ASN A 620 102.55 33.90 -35.62
N GLY A 621 103.47 33.45 -34.76
CA GLY A 621 103.21 33.32 -33.31
C GLY A 621 103.03 34.68 -32.63
N PHE A 622 103.84 35.68 -32.97
CA PHE A 622 103.67 37.05 -32.46
C PHE A 622 102.35 37.66 -32.93
N ILE A 623 102.06 37.62 -34.23
CA ILE A 623 100.82 38.18 -34.79
C ILE A 623 99.58 37.46 -34.25
N SER A 624 99.63 36.13 -34.14
CA SER A 624 98.52 35.34 -33.58
C SER A 624 98.25 35.69 -32.11
N THR A 625 99.30 35.83 -31.29
CA THR A 625 99.16 36.20 -29.88
C THR A 625 98.64 37.63 -29.74
N LEU A 626 99.23 38.58 -30.48
CA LEU A 626 98.84 39.97 -30.44
C LEU A 626 97.39 40.17 -30.93
N SER A 627 97.00 39.54 -32.04
CA SER A 627 95.64 39.62 -32.57
C SER A 627 94.62 38.96 -31.64
N SER A 628 94.98 37.87 -30.97
CA SER A 628 94.14 37.23 -29.94
C SER A 628 93.87 38.15 -28.75
N ILE A 629 94.88 38.87 -28.27
CA ILE A 629 94.75 39.85 -27.18
C ILE A 629 93.91 41.05 -27.64
N ILE A 630 94.19 41.60 -28.84
CA ILE A 630 93.44 42.72 -29.40
C ILE A 630 91.97 42.33 -29.59
N LEU A 631 91.70 41.15 -30.14
CA LEU A 631 90.35 40.63 -30.32
C LEU A 631 89.63 40.48 -28.98
N TYR A 632 90.31 39.93 -27.97
CA TYR A 632 89.75 39.80 -26.63
C TYR A 632 89.42 41.16 -26.01
N ILE A 633 90.28 42.17 -26.14
CA ILE A 633 90.00 43.54 -25.66
C ILE A 633 88.85 44.17 -26.47
N ALA A 634 88.82 43.98 -27.79
CA ALA A 634 87.82 44.55 -28.68
C ALA A 634 86.40 44.08 -28.31
N ILE A 635 86.22 42.81 -27.99
CA ILE A 635 84.91 42.28 -27.60
C ILE A 635 84.44 42.81 -26.23
N GLN A 636 85.35 43.18 -25.32
CA GLN A 636 84.96 43.78 -24.02
C GLN A 636 84.22 45.12 -24.21
N PHE A 637 84.59 45.91 -25.23
CA PHE A 637 83.89 47.17 -25.55
C PHE A 637 82.44 46.97 -26.02
N LEU A 638 82.05 45.74 -26.38
CA LEU A 638 80.68 45.38 -26.75
C LEU A 638 79.84 44.93 -25.54
N GLY A 639 80.34 45.11 -24.31
CA GLY A 639 79.66 44.66 -23.09
C GLY A 639 79.73 43.14 -22.89
N PHE A 640 80.80 42.51 -23.38
CA PHE A 640 81.02 41.08 -23.30
C PHE A 640 81.43 40.66 -21.87
N GLU A 641 80.62 39.80 -21.25
CA GLU A 641 80.92 39.20 -19.94
C GLU A 641 81.10 37.69 -20.13
N ALA A 642 82.32 37.19 -19.91
CA ALA A 642 82.60 35.75 -19.88
C ALA A 642 82.53 35.23 -18.45
N ASN A 643 82.02 34.01 -18.25
CA ASN A 643 82.00 33.33 -16.95
C ASN A 643 83.41 33.18 -16.34
N ASP A 644 84.42 32.88 -17.17
CA ASP A 644 85.82 32.80 -16.75
C ASP A 644 86.73 33.55 -17.73
N GLN A 645 87.00 34.82 -17.41
CA GLN A 645 87.76 35.75 -18.25
C GLN A 645 89.15 35.23 -18.64
N LEU A 646 89.87 34.63 -17.69
CA LEU A 646 91.24 34.14 -17.91
C LEU A 646 91.25 32.88 -18.78
N LYS A 647 90.35 31.92 -18.52
CA LYS A 647 90.22 30.74 -19.39
C LYS A 647 89.79 31.13 -20.79
N THR A 648 88.87 32.08 -20.95
CA THR A 648 88.47 32.56 -22.27
C THR A 648 89.67 33.13 -23.03
N LEU A 649 90.46 34.02 -22.44
CA LEU A 649 91.65 34.56 -23.10
C LEU A 649 92.65 33.46 -23.48
N ALA A 650 92.89 32.49 -22.60
CA ALA A 650 93.79 31.37 -22.87
C ALA A 650 93.30 30.51 -24.05
N VAL A 651 92.00 30.22 -24.12
CA VAL A 651 91.39 29.48 -25.25
C VAL A 651 91.47 30.30 -26.54
N ILE A 652 91.25 31.62 -26.51
CA ILE A 652 91.39 32.49 -27.70
C ILE A 652 92.82 32.41 -28.24
N ILE A 653 93.84 32.54 -27.37
CA ILE A 653 95.25 32.46 -27.78
C ILE A 653 95.56 31.08 -28.38
N LEU A 654 95.19 29.99 -27.70
CA LEU A 654 95.40 28.63 -28.21
C LEU A 654 94.69 28.41 -29.56
N SER A 655 93.46 28.92 -29.69
CA SER A 655 92.69 28.85 -30.93
C SER A 655 93.37 29.63 -32.05
N GLY A 656 93.84 30.84 -31.76
CA GLY A 656 94.60 31.66 -32.69
C GLY A 656 95.84 30.93 -33.19
N TRP A 657 96.60 30.27 -32.29
CA TRP A 657 97.77 29.49 -32.65
C TRP A 657 97.41 28.26 -33.50
N THR A 658 96.34 27.55 -33.13
CA THR A 658 95.88 26.35 -33.84
C THR A 658 95.45 26.68 -35.27
N LEU A 659 94.64 27.72 -35.44
CA LEU A 659 94.16 28.16 -36.76
C LEU A 659 95.30 28.78 -37.57
N MET A 660 96.22 29.51 -36.92
CA MET A 660 97.44 30.02 -37.56
C MET A 660 98.32 28.88 -38.06
N ALA A 661 98.53 27.82 -37.28
CA ALA A 661 99.30 26.66 -37.69
C ALA A 661 98.65 25.94 -38.88
N LEU A 662 97.32 25.75 -38.86
CA LEU A 662 96.56 25.19 -39.98
C LEU A 662 96.80 25.96 -41.27
N VAL A 663 96.60 27.28 -41.25
CA VAL A 663 96.80 28.11 -42.44
C VAL A 663 98.26 28.11 -42.88
N THR A 664 99.20 28.22 -41.93
CA THR A 664 100.65 28.20 -42.22
C THR A 664 101.05 26.91 -42.91
N ALA A 665 100.45 25.78 -42.50
CA ALA A 665 100.71 24.48 -43.11
C ALA A 665 100.22 24.40 -44.56
N LEU A 666 99.01 24.91 -44.83
CA LEU A 666 98.43 24.92 -46.16
C LEU A 666 99.17 25.89 -47.08
N VAL A 667 99.42 27.13 -46.65
CA VAL A 667 100.15 28.13 -47.44
C VAL A 667 101.61 27.73 -47.63
N GLY A 668 102.22 27.08 -46.64
CA GLY A 668 103.59 26.55 -46.74
C GLY A 668 103.75 25.44 -47.79
N TRP A 669 102.67 24.75 -48.16
CA TRP A 669 102.67 23.81 -49.29
C TRP A 669 102.79 24.52 -50.63
N ASP A 670 101.96 25.54 -50.84
CA ASP A 670 102.00 26.41 -52.01
C ASP A 670 101.32 27.75 -51.67
N ASN A 671 101.98 28.87 -51.97
CA ASN A 671 101.47 30.19 -51.60
C ASN A 671 100.09 30.50 -52.22
N ARG A 672 99.81 30.03 -53.44
CA ARG A 672 98.55 30.33 -54.16
C ARG A 672 97.49 29.29 -53.84
N TYR A 673 97.78 28.01 -54.05
CA TYR A 673 96.83 26.92 -53.84
C TYR A 673 96.55 26.66 -52.36
N GLY A 674 97.55 26.84 -51.49
CA GLY A 674 97.41 26.72 -50.05
C GLY A 674 96.51 27.80 -49.45
N SER A 675 96.66 29.05 -49.90
CA SER A 675 95.78 30.15 -49.50
C SER A 675 94.33 29.91 -49.96
N PHE A 676 94.16 29.38 -51.17
CA PHE A 676 92.85 28.98 -51.67
C PHE A 676 92.23 27.84 -50.85
N ALA A 677 92.98 26.79 -50.53
CA ALA A 677 92.51 25.68 -49.70
C ALA A 677 92.15 26.14 -48.27
N ALA A 678 92.95 27.03 -47.67
CA ALA A 678 92.67 27.62 -46.37
C ALA A 678 91.37 28.45 -46.39
N LEU A 679 91.13 29.18 -47.48
CA LEU A 679 89.88 29.90 -47.66
C LEU A 679 88.68 28.95 -47.80
N VAL A 680 88.76 27.91 -48.64
CA VAL A 680 87.68 26.90 -48.76
C VAL A 680 87.40 26.23 -47.41
N LEU A 681 88.44 25.88 -46.65
CA LEU A 681 88.28 25.33 -45.29
C LEU A 681 87.65 26.33 -44.33
N LEU A 682 87.99 27.62 -44.39
CA LEU A 682 87.29 28.65 -43.61
C LEU A 682 85.78 28.61 -43.92
N LEU A 683 85.38 28.57 -45.21
CA LEU A 683 83.96 28.54 -45.60
C LEU A 683 83.26 27.27 -45.09
N LEU A 684 83.91 26.11 -45.17
CA LEU A 684 83.37 24.85 -44.64
C LEU A 684 83.24 24.84 -43.11
N GLN A 685 84.22 25.42 -42.41
CA GLN A 685 84.22 25.51 -40.95
C GLN A 685 83.16 26.46 -40.41
N VAL A 686 82.91 27.57 -41.10
CA VAL A 686 81.82 28.52 -40.80
C VAL A 686 80.49 27.78 -40.71
N GLY A 687 80.15 26.97 -41.72
CA GLY A 687 78.89 26.19 -41.72
C GLY A 687 78.90 24.96 -40.79
N SER A 688 80.06 24.38 -40.49
CA SER A 688 80.15 23.14 -39.73
C SER A 688 80.38 23.34 -38.22
N SER A 689 80.78 24.51 -37.76
CA SER A 689 81.18 24.74 -36.34
C SER A 689 80.01 24.84 -35.36
N GLY A 690 78.76 24.84 -35.85
CA GLY A 690 77.56 24.93 -35.01
C GLY A 690 77.43 26.28 -34.29
N GLY A 691 78.00 27.35 -34.85
CA GLY A 691 78.10 28.66 -34.22
C GLY A 691 76.79 29.43 -34.13
N SER A 692 76.09 29.58 -35.26
CA SER A 692 74.83 30.35 -35.35
C SER A 692 73.60 29.60 -34.86
N TYR A 693 73.51 28.31 -35.20
CA TYR A 693 72.46 27.40 -34.74
C TYR A 693 73.12 26.15 -34.13
N PRO A 694 72.40 25.42 -33.26
CA PRO A 694 72.74 24.04 -32.92
C PRO A 694 73.12 23.25 -34.17
N ILE A 695 74.18 22.44 -34.06
CA ILE A 695 74.66 21.68 -35.20
C ILE A 695 73.62 20.64 -35.65
N GLU A 696 72.77 20.17 -34.74
CA GLU A 696 71.68 19.23 -34.96
C GLU A 696 70.65 19.72 -35.99
N LEU A 697 70.45 21.04 -36.05
CA LEU A 697 69.54 21.72 -36.99
C LEU A 697 70.16 21.97 -38.37
N SER A 698 71.47 21.76 -38.51
CA SER A 698 72.16 21.87 -39.79
C SER A 698 72.00 20.61 -40.66
N GLY A 699 72.22 20.75 -41.96
CA GLY A 699 72.15 19.62 -42.90
C GLY A 699 73.13 18.47 -42.56
N PRO A 700 72.83 17.23 -42.99
CA PRO A 700 73.61 16.03 -42.62
C PRO A 700 75.10 16.14 -42.97
N PHE A 701 75.43 16.83 -44.07
CA PHE A 701 76.80 17.08 -44.48
C PHE A 701 77.62 17.85 -43.44
N PHE A 702 77.08 18.94 -42.89
CA PHE A 702 77.77 19.78 -41.90
C PHE A 702 77.89 19.10 -40.54
N ARG A 703 76.89 18.30 -40.15
CA ARG A 703 76.93 17.49 -38.93
C ARG A 703 78.04 16.45 -38.96
N MET A 704 78.22 15.79 -40.10
CA MET A 704 79.32 14.84 -40.31
C MET A 704 80.70 15.52 -40.24
N LEU A 705 80.82 16.75 -40.77
CA LEU A 705 82.09 17.49 -40.78
C LEU A 705 82.44 18.13 -39.44
N ASN A 706 81.46 18.53 -38.62
CA ASN A 706 81.65 19.23 -37.35
C ASN A 706 82.79 18.64 -36.48
N PRO A 707 82.82 17.35 -36.11
CA PRO A 707 83.84 16.83 -35.20
C PRO A 707 85.25 16.76 -35.81
N LEU A 708 85.39 16.90 -37.13
CA LEU A 708 86.67 16.78 -37.84
C LEU A 708 87.44 18.10 -37.96
N LEU A 709 86.80 19.23 -37.62
CA LEU A 709 87.33 20.56 -37.87
C LEU A 709 87.74 21.28 -36.58
N PRO A 710 88.93 21.90 -36.51
CA PRO A 710 89.41 22.57 -35.31
C PRO A 710 88.49 23.71 -34.85
N MET A 711 87.86 24.43 -35.79
CA MET A 711 86.95 25.54 -35.46
C MET A 711 85.76 25.10 -34.60
N SER A 712 85.28 23.86 -34.73
CA SER A 712 84.19 23.32 -33.90
C SER A 712 84.59 23.25 -32.42
N TYR A 713 85.84 22.86 -32.14
CA TYR A 713 86.39 22.82 -30.79
C TYR A 713 86.75 24.21 -30.25
N VAL A 714 87.11 25.16 -31.14
CA VAL A 714 87.23 26.58 -30.75
C VAL A 714 85.89 27.09 -30.26
N VAL A 715 84.81 26.89 -31.03
CA VAL A 715 83.46 27.32 -30.66
C VAL A 715 82.98 26.63 -29.37
N SER A 716 83.15 25.31 -29.24
CA SER A 716 82.80 24.58 -28.01
C SER A 716 83.59 25.05 -26.79
N GLY A 717 84.92 25.16 -26.89
CA GLY A 717 85.77 25.56 -25.77
C GLY A 717 85.52 27.00 -25.33
N LEU A 718 85.25 27.89 -26.29
CA LEU A 718 84.83 29.26 -25.99
C LEU A 718 83.44 29.28 -25.34
N ARG A 719 82.47 28.47 -25.78
CA ARG A 719 81.17 28.34 -25.07
C ARG A 719 81.35 27.91 -23.61
N GLN A 720 82.25 26.95 -23.35
CA GLN A 720 82.55 26.46 -22.00
C GLN A 720 83.08 27.53 -21.04
N THR A 721 83.76 28.55 -21.57
CA THR A 721 84.38 29.61 -20.75
C THR A 721 83.56 30.90 -20.75
N ILE A 722 82.79 31.16 -21.81
CA ILE A 722 82.00 32.38 -21.98
C ILE A 722 80.62 32.22 -21.35
N SER A 723 79.88 31.18 -21.74
CA SER A 723 78.44 31.07 -21.49
C SER A 723 78.07 29.97 -20.50
N LEU A 724 78.84 28.88 -20.51
CA LEU A 724 78.64 27.69 -19.68
C LEU A 724 79.63 27.68 -18.50
N SER A 725 79.48 26.72 -17.59
CA SER A 725 80.34 26.53 -16.41
C SER A 725 80.99 25.13 -16.38
N GLY A 726 81.17 24.52 -17.55
CA GLY A 726 81.75 23.19 -17.71
C GLY A 726 83.28 23.18 -17.77
N ASN A 727 83.82 21.99 -18.02
CA ASN A 727 85.26 21.79 -18.14
C ASN A 727 85.70 21.89 -19.62
N VAL A 728 86.74 22.67 -19.87
CA VAL A 728 87.35 22.96 -21.18
C VAL A 728 88.55 22.06 -21.49
N THR A 729 88.88 21.10 -20.61
CA THR A 729 90.02 20.19 -20.80
C THR A 729 89.95 19.42 -22.13
N GLN A 730 88.78 18.94 -22.53
CA GLN A 730 88.64 18.16 -23.76
C GLN A 730 88.95 19.01 -25.00
N GLU A 731 88.38 20.20 -25.09
CA GLU A 731 88.59 21.11 -26.22
C GLU A 731 90.04 21.61 -26.28
N VAL A 732 90.66 21.91 -25.14
CA VAL A 732 92.08 22.31 -25.07
C VAL A 732 93.00 21.20 -25.56
N LEU A 733 92.76 19.94 -25.14
CA LEU A 733 93.56 18.79 -25.59
C LEU A 733 93.42 18.57 -27.10
N VAL A 734 92.21 18.68 -27.65
CA VAL A 734 91.97 18.53 -29.09
C VAL A 734 92.62 19.67 -29.88
N LEU A 735 92.49 20.93 -29.43
CA LEU A 735 93.10 22.08 -30.09
C LEU A 735 94.64 22.03 -30.04
N LEU A 736 95.24 21.65 -28.91
CA LEU A 736 96.68 21.42 -28.82
C LEU A 736 97.14 20.33 -29.80
N SER A 737 96.39 19.23 -29.89
CA SER A 737 96.68 18.13 -30.82
C SER A 737 96.64 18.62 -32.27
N PHE A 738 95.63 19.40 -32.66
CA PHE A 738 95.55 20.04 -33.97
C PHE A 738 96.72 20.99 -34.21
N CYS A 739 97.05 21.85 -33.25
CA CYS A 739 98.13 22.83 -33.35
C CYS A 739 99.47 22.15 -33.65
N VAL A 740 99.83 21.14 -32.86
CA VAL A 740 101.06 20.36 -33.05
C VAL A 740 101.05 19.61 -34.38
N ALA A 741 99.92 18.97 -34.72
CA ALA A 741 99.78 18.24 -35.99
C ALA A 741 99.97 19.16 -37.20
N PHE A 742 99.36 20.35 -37.21
CA PHE A 742 99.50 21.31 -38.30
C PHE A 742 100.90 21.94 -38.37
N MET A 743 101.54 22.22 -37.24
CA MET A 743 102.95 22.65 -37.24
C MET A 743 103.87 21.58 -37.83
N GLY A 744 103.65 20.31 -37.48
CA GLY A 744 104.37 19.18 -38.08
C GLY A 744 104.11 19.05 -39.58
N LEU A 745 102.86 19.20 -40.01
CA LEU A 745 102.46 19.20 -41.41
C LEU A 745 103.14 20.33 -42.19
N ALA A 746 103.19 21.54 -41.63
CA ALA A 746 103.83 22.71 -42.22
C ALA A 746 105.31 22.46 -42.52
N LEU A 747 106.03 21.88 -41.56
CA LEU A 747 107.45 21.49 -41.70
C LEU A 747 107.66 20.40 -42.77
N LEU A 748 106.77 19.41 -42.81
CA LEU A 748 106.88 18.28 -43.72
C LEU A 748 106.69 18.73 -45.16
N ILE A 749 105.65 19.53 -45.42
CA ILE A 749 105.24 19.87 -46.79
C ILE A 749 106.07 21.02 -47.39
N TYR A 750 106.63 21.91 -46.57
CA TYR A 750 107.42 23.05 -47.06
C TYR A 750 108.61 22.63 -47.97
N ARG A 751 108.78 23.36 -49.09
CA ARG A 751 109.89 23.19 -50.04
C ARG A 751 110.62 24.52 -50.26
N PRO A 752 111.94 24.63 -49.99
CA PRO A 752 112.69 25.87 -50.23
C PRO A 752 112.79 26.16 -51.74
N GLN A 753 112.47 27.39 -52.15
CA GLN A 753 112.54 27.83 -53.56
C GLN A 753 113.96 28.31 -53.91
N GLN A 754 114.52 27.86 -55.04
CA GLN A 754 115.77 28.41 -55.61
C GLN A 754 115.44 29.76 -56.28
N THR A 755 116.20 30.80 -55.94
CA THR A 755 116.05 32.15 -56.50
C THR A 755 116.39 32.15 -58.00
N GLU A 756 115.39 32.31 -58.87
CA GLU A 756 115.61 32.66 -60.28
C GLU A 756 116.09 34.13 -60.34
N THR A 757 117.33 34.33 -60.78
CA THR A 757 117.85 35.63 -61.21
C THR A 757 117.23 35.97 -62.57
N THR A 758 116.32 36.95 -62.61
CA THR A 758 115.84 37.58 -63.85
C THR A 758 116.95 38.41 -64.52
N PRO A 759 117.01 38.50 -65.86
CA PRO A 759 117.26 39.76 -66.54
C PRO A 759 115.99 40.64 -66.55
#